data_AF-F0ZZ42-F1
#
_entry.id   AF-F0ZZ42-F1
#
_cell.length_a   1.000
_cell.length_b   1.000
_cell.length_c   1.000
_cell.angle_alpha   90.00
_cell.angle_beta   90.00
_cell.angle_gamma   90.00
#
_symmetry.space_group_name_H-M   'P 1'
#
loop_
_entity.id
_entity.type
_entity.pdbx_description
1 polymer ?
#
loop_
_entity_poly.entity_id
_entity_poly.type
_entity_poly.pdbx_seq_one_letter_code
_entity_poly.pdbx_strand_id
1 'polypeptide(L)'
;MNKLKIILFVLLGLVINFSKAVLIESELIQADLIINALQLDGEDPCFLFACETDLNSFQHVVEIEITDLIISSNDLKNIDFSVFTWLRKLVLGAQCAIPQNILSQISNLANLQTIDLYDTVYSENVNLPVSLTTIIFNDFQGIFYTRWVSTEVITLYVIETTQFSVEGSFSRNEELTQLQFPVTSSGFISLKDSFPYVIDVTIIMKDMEYSGTGFIPASYLGSFNSLPQLKYLTFKNNDLQKLIYFPDLSKLTTLSSVVVIGEIFALSTNQIIDLSNNYPNLKISILNTDEFLKTCNNCIKLPKDSEFMLETVNVKIDSLDLSNVSIIDFSEIEPEQTVSFKNFDFSKLSELTLTYSKVSGDLPEDLCLIDFTKVEIQHNFFATKIPSCYLCTKSNIVRGSILPNSFTNFESSCPNFSIDPVPQYFLADTSGLDITITGNNLGFDEEDIALDNIQLFKYVIPHKKIVFSIRPGVGSINQTSTISFYNGPKTIEFLYNYIKPTIEGYFTDLDNGAINFVGSGFDYENKKTFVFVNDFEELYVSAFHSEINYFSFDPNELKETTLTVGESFNIQVDVGGQRSNIATFVYSDENIEIHNSTIKIVNTGSTVTIVGVFKTEQISDVKLVVGNILCTVSKVSPDSLTFNFPKSVDTVGIYRLDLYIQGLYAYTNAEITQENVEPTKKPSTPRPNNSDSDSDNISSAFKLGFSIYSVLFVLLVSLF
;
A
#
# COMPACT_ATOMS: atom_id res chain seq x y z
N MET A 1 -22.56 6.12 65.36
CA MET A 1 -22.37 6.72 64.01
C MET A 1 -22.13 5.71 62.88
N ASN A 2 -21.55 4.51 63.12
CA ASN A 2 -21.32 3.54 62.02
C ASN A 2 -22.55 2.72 61.57
N LYS A 3 -23.59 2.57 62.41
CA LYS A 3 -24.82 1.86 62.01
C LYS A 3 -25.73 2.68 61.08
N LEU A 4 -25.67 4.02 61.14
CA LEU A 4 -26.48 4.90 60.29
C LEU A 4 -25.92 5.01 58.86
N LYS A 5 -24.59 4.92 58.69
CA LYS A 5 -23.96 4.93 57.37
C LYS A 5 -24.19 3.63 56.60
N ILE A 6 -24.22 2.48 57.27
CA ILE A 6 -24.53 1.19 56.64
C ILE A 6 -26.01 1.12 56.23
N ILE A 7 -26.93 1.65 57.05
CA ILE A 7 -28.34 1.73 56.68
C ILE A 7 -28.55 2.72 55.51
N LEU A 8 -27.83 3.86 55.48
CA LEU A 8 -27.90 4.78 54.36
C LEU A 8 -27.29 4.21 53.07
N PHE A 9 -26.22 3.41 53.15
CA PHE A 9 -25.63 2.73 51.98
C PHE A 9 -26.49 1.56 51.47
N VAL A 10 -27.16 0.84 52.39
CA VAL A 10 -28.13 -0.21 52.03
C VAL A 10 -29.43 0.41 51.49
N LEU A 11 -29.88 1.56 52.01
CA LEU A 11 -30.99 2.32 51.43
C LEU A 11 -30.61 3.01 50.11
N LEU A 12 -29.39 3.52 49.94
CA LEU A 12 -28.95 4.06 48.64
C LEU A 12 -28.75 2.93 47.63
N GLY A 13 -28.27 1.75 48.05
CA GLY A 13 -28.21 0.55 47.22
C GLY A 13 -29.58 -0.07 46.91
N LEU A 14 -30.58 0.10 47.77
CA LEU A 14 -31.97 -0.32 47.53
C LEU A 14 -32.79 0.72 46.74
N VAL A 15 -32.42 2.01 46.80
CA VAL A 15 -33.02 3.11 46.02
C VAL A 15 -32.34 3.27 44.66
N ILE A 16 -31.15 2.70 44.47
CA ILE A 16 -30.58 2.37 43.15
C ILE A 16 -30.87 0.89 42.82
N ASN A 17 -32.04 0.39 43.20
CA ASN A 17 -32.78 -0.40 42.22
C ASN A 17 -33.19 0.62 41.16
N PHE A 18 -32.32 0.86 40.17
CA PHE A 18 -32.82 1.30 38.87
C PHE A 18 -34.01 0.39 38.61
N SER A 19 -35.21 0.96 38.59
CA SER A 19 -36.38 0.27 38.06
C SER A 19 -35.89 -0.26 36.73
N LYS A 20 -35.60 -1.58 36.65
CA LYS A 20 -35.12 -2.20 35.43
C LYS A 20 -36.16 -1.78 34.41
N ALA A 21 -35.77 -0.91 33.50
CA ALA A 21 -36.68 -0.41 32.49
C ALA A 21 -37.22 -1.67 31.81
N VAL A 22 -38.53 -1.85 31.87
CA VAL A 22 -39.15 -3.07 31.38
C VAL A 22 -39.48 -2.81 29.92
N LEU A 23 -39.18 -3.79 29.07
CA LEU A 23 -39.69 -3.82 27.70
C LEU A 23 -41.21 -3.64 27.73
N ILE A 24 -41.75 -2.94 26.74
CA ILE A 24 -43.21 -2.88 26.58
C ILE A 24 -43.75 -4.30 26.46
N GLU A 25 -44.87 -4.59 27.13
CA GLU A 25 -45.42 -5.95 27.27
C GLU A 25 -45.55 -6.70 25.94
N SER A 26 -45.98 -6.02 24.86
CA SER A 26 -46.07 -6.62 23.53
C SER A 26 -44.72 -6.98 22.92
N GLU A 27 -43.71 -6.12 23.09
CA GLU A 27 -42.34 -6.38 22.61
C GLU A 27 -41.70 -7.51 23.42
N LEU A 28 -41.88 -7.51 24.74
CA LEU A 28 -41.40 -8.57 25.64
C LEU A 28 -41.96 -9.94 25.22
N ILE A 29 -43.26 -10.04 24.97
CA ILE A 29 -43.90 -11.31 24.54
C ILE A 29 -43.28 -11.83 23.23
N GLN A 30 -43.11 -10.97 22.23
CA GLN A 30 -42.55 -11.40 20.94
C GLN A 30 -41.05 -11.71 21.05
N ALA A 31 -40.31 -10.94 21.86
CA ALA A 31 -38.89 -11.19 22.08
C ALA A 31 -38.66 -12.51 22.83
N ASP A 32 -39.48 -12.82 23.83
CA ASP A 32 -39.47 -14.12 24.52
C ASP A 32 -39.79 -15.27 23.55
N LEU A 33 -40.73 -15.09 22.62
CA LEU A 33 -41.01 -16.09 21.59
C LEU A 33 -39.80 -16.33 20.68
N ILE A 34 -39.07 -15.27 20.29
CA ILE A 34 -37.82 -15.41 19.52
C ILE A 34 -36.79 -16.17 20.36
N ILE A 35 -36.54 -15.76 21.60
CA ILE A 35 -35.56 -16.41 22.50
C ILE A 35 -35.86 -17.90 22.70
N ASN A 36 -37.13 -18.25 22.91
CA ASN A 36 -37.57 -19.64 23.02
C ASN A 36 -37.35 -20.41 21.70
N ALA A 37 -37.63 -19.79 20.55
CA ALA A 37 -37.37 -20.39 19.24
C ALA A 37 -35.86 -20.64 19.00
N LEU A 38 -35.00 -19.82 19.61
CA LEU A 38 -33.54 -19.98 19.60
C LEU A 38 -33.02 -20.93 20.69
N GLN A 39 -33.90 -21.49 21.54
CA GLN A 39 -33.55 -22.37 22.66
C GLN A 39 -32.64 -21.70 23.71
N LEU A 40 -32.83 -20.40 23.94
CA LEU A 40 -32.06 -19.58 24.89
C LEU A 40 -32.89 -19.22 26.14
N ASP A 41 -33.65 -20.19 26.67
CA ASP A 41 -34.63 -19.97 27.74
C ASP A 41 -34.06 -19.20 28.96
N GLY A 42 -34.76 -18.15 29.38
CA GLY A 42 -34.49 -17.42 30.63
C GLY A 42 -33.52 -16.23 30.51
N GLU A 43 -33.05 -15.91 29.31
CA GLU A 43 -32.25 -14.71 29.05
C GLU A 43 -33.12 -13.44 28.98
N ASP A 44 -32.58 -12.32 29.45
CA ASP A 44 -33.18 -11.00 29.25
C ASP A 44 -33.14 -10.65 27.76
N PRO A 45 -34.25 -10.29 27.09
CA PRO A 45 -34.20 -10.00 25.67
C PRO A 45 -33.23 -8.90 25.27
N CYS A 46 -32.97 -7.94 26.16
CA CYS A 46 -31.98 -6.88 25.91
C CYS A 46 -30.53 -7.32 26.10
N PHE A 47 -30.29 -8.59 26.47
CA PHE A 47 -28.98 -9.24 26.38
C PHE A 47 -28.71 -9.77 24.97
N LEU A 48 -29.75 -10.27 24.30
CA LEU A 48 -29.66 -10.85 22.97
C LEU A 48 -29.87 -9.82 21.85
N PHE A 49 -30.73 -8.83 22.10
CA PHE A 49 -31.08 -7.76 21.16
C PHE A 49 -30.59 -6.42 21.68
N ALA A 50 -30.37 -5.45 20.78
CA ALA A 50 -30.08 -4.09 21.21
C ALA A 50 -31.38 -3.41 21.64
N CYS A 51 -31.36 -2.78 22.83
CA CYS A 51 -32.49 -2.05 23.37
C CYS A 51 -32.14 -0.59 23.70
N GLU A 52 -33.11 0.31 23.54
CA GLU A 52 -33.02 1.71 23.98
C GLU A 52 -34.14 2.06 24.94
N THR A 53 -33.88 3.00 25.85
CA THR A 53 -34.89 3.45 26.82
C THR A 53 -35.46 4.79 26.39
N ASP A 54 -36.79 4.89 26.34
CA ASP A 54 -37.49 6.12 26.00
C ASP A 54 -37.52 7.13 27.17
N LEU A 55 -38.09 8.31 26.92
CA LEU A 55 -38.23 9.36 27.94
C LEU A 55 -39.15 8.97 29.11
N ASN A 56 -39.98 7.94 28.94
CA ASN A 56 -40.90 7.41 29.96
C ASN A 56 -40.31 6.20 30.70
N SER A 57 -39.03 5.89 30.49
CA SER A 57 -38.32 4.76 31.09
C SER A 57 -38.83 3.37 30.64
N PHE A 58 -39.48 3.28 29.48
CA PHE A 58 -39.75 2.01 28.79
C PHE A 58 -38.56 1.63 27.93
N GLN A 59 -38.19 0.35 27.96
CA GLN A 59 -37.24 -0.19 27.00
C GLN A 59 -37.95 -0.59 25.72
N HIS A 60 -37.24 -0.45 24.61
CA HIS A 60 -37.68 -0.87 23.29
C HIS A 60 -36.56 -1.64 22.60
N VAL A 61 -36.93 -2.70 21.86
CA VAL A 61 -36.00 -3.39 20.97
C VAL A 61 -35.75 -2.52 19.74
N VAL A 62 -34.49 -2.16 19.52
CA VAL A 62 -34.06 -1.32 18.38
C VAL A 62 -33.31 -2.10 17.32
N GLU A 63 -32.71 -3.25 17.65
CA GLU A 63 -32.01 -4.10 16.67
C GLU A 63 -32.20 -5.58 16.98
N ILE A 64 -32.59 -6.35 15.95
CA ILE A 64 -32.66 -7.81 15.98
C ILE A 64 -31.69 -8.33 14.92
N GLU A 65 -30.68 -9.07 15.33
CA GLU A 65 -29.67 -9.65 14.44
C GLU A 65 -29.36 -11.09 14.83
N ILE A 66 -29.66 -12.02 13.92
CA ILE A 66 -29.54 -13.47 14.13
C ILE A 66 -28.82 -14.08 12.93
N THR A 67 -27.49 -14.03 12.87
CA THR A 67 -26.70 -14.47 11.70
C THR A 67 -26.10 -15.88 11.84
N ASP A 68 -25.66 -16.28 13.03
CA ASP A 68 -24.75 -17.44 13.21
C ASP A 68 -25.04 -18.29 14.45
N LEU A 69 -26.25 -18.81 14.58
CA LEU A 69 -26.56 -19.78 15.63
C LEU A 69 -26.31 -21.21 15.12
N ILE A 70 -25.45 -21.95 15.82
CA ILE A 70 -25.03 -23.34 15.52
C ILE A 70 -26.20 -24.34 15.66
N ILE A 71 -27.38 -23.88 16.09
CA ILE A 71 -28.54 -24.71 16.37
C ILE A 71 -29.35 -24.93 15.08
N SER A 72 -29.91 -26.12 14.94
CA SER A 72 -30.79 -26.53 13.83
C SER A 72 -32.00 -25.58 13.67
N SER A 73 -32.21 -25.04 12.46
CA SER A 73 -33.41 -24.32 11.98
C SER A 73 -34.33 -23.70 13.06
N ASN A 74 -34.27 -22.38 13.24
CA ASN A 74 -35.11 -21.63 14.16
C ASN A 74 -36.44 -21.25 13.48
N ASP A 75 -37.57 -21.76 13.96
CA ASP A 75 -38.89 -21.46 13.38
C ASP A 75 -39.44 -20.14 13.95
N LEU A 76 -39.34 -19.07 13.17
CA LEU A 76 -39.83 -17.73 13.52
C LEU A 76 -41.17 -17.40 12.85
N LYS A 77 -41.85 -18.37 12.21
CA LYS A 77 -43.07 -18.12 11.42
C LYS A 77 -44.22 -17.49 12.20
N ASN A 78 -44.25 -17.69 13.52
CA ASN A 78 -45.31 -17.19 14.40
C ASN A 78 -44.96 -15.87 15.10
N ILE A 79 -43.79 -15.28 14.81
CA ILE A 79 -43.38 -14.00 15.38
C ILE A 79 -44.11 -12.86 14.67
N ASP A 80 -44.61 -11.91 15.45
CA ASP A 80 -45.17 -10.65 14.97
C ASP A 80 -44.16 -9.53 15.15
N PHE A 81 -43.37 -9.26 14.10
CA PHE A 81 -42.38 -8.19 14.08
C PHE A 81 -42.98 -6.78 14.08
N SER A 82 -44.30 -6.64 13.85
CA SER A 82 -44.96 -5.32 13.82
C SER A 82 -45.03 -4.65 15.20
N VAL A 83 -44.82 -5.40 16.29
CA VAL A 83 -44.82 -4.87 17.66
C VAL A 83 -43.58 -4.04 17.98
N PHE A 84 -42.45 -4.25 17.27
CA PHE A 84 -41.18 -3.59 17.54
C PHE A 84 -41.12 -2.21 16.87
N THR A 85 -41.94 -1.28 17.36
CA THR A 85 -42.17 0.04 16.71
C THR A 85 -40.92 0.93 16.63
N TRP A 86 -39.89 0.65 17.42
CA TRP A 86 -38.59 1.36 17.43
C TRP A 86 -37.48 0.61 16.69
N LEU A 87 -37.79 -0.52 16.04
CA LEU A 87 -36.82 -1.33 15.34
C LEU A 87 -36.16 -0.52 14.21
N ARG A 88 -34.82 -0.48 14.23
CA ARG A 88 -33.96 0.16 13.22
C ARG A 88 -33.26 -0.86 12.33
N LYS A 89 -32.95 -2.04 12.85
CA LYS A 89 -32.24 -3.11 12.13
C LYS A 89 -32.92 -4.46 12.35
N LEU A 90 -33.18 -5.18 11.25
CA LEU A 90 -33.68 -6.54 11.26
C LEU A 90 -32.82 -7.42 10.35
N VAL A 91 -32.07 -8.34 10.93
CA VAL A 91 -31.22 -9.30 10.21
C VAL A 91 -31.57 -10.71 10.66
N LEU A 92 -32.06 -11.53 9.73
CA LEU A 92 -32.47 -12.91 9.95
C LEU A 92 -31.71 -13.84 9.01
N GLY A 93 -30.72 -14.56 9.56
CA GLY A 93 -29.81 -15.46 8.84
C GLY A 93 -30.48 -16.74 8.33
N ALA A 94 -29.76 -17.51 7.52
CA ALA A 94 -30.30 -18.61 6.70
C ALA A 94 -30.95 -19.77 7.48
N GLN A 95 -30.72 -19.85 8.79
CA GLN A 95 -31.35 -20.85 9.66
C GLN A 95 -32.70 -20.39 10.23
N CYS A 96 -33.12 -19.14 10.02
CA CYS A 96 -34.38 -18.62 10.53
C CYS A 96 -35.50 -18.82 9.52
N ALA A 97 -36.50 -19.64 9.84
CA ALA A 97 -37.71 -19.74 9.01
C ALA A 97 -38.63 -18.53 9.29
N ILE A 98 -38.72 -17.59 8.36
CA ILE A 98 -39.37 -16.29 8.60
C ILE A 98 -40.89 -16.33 8.33
N PRO A 99 -41.69 -15.42 8.92
CA PRO A 99 -43.10 -15.28 8.57
C PRO A 99 -43.31 -14.97 7.09
N GLN A 100 -44.24 -15.66 6.44
CA GLN A 100 -44.56 -15.39 5.02
C GLN A 100 -45.09 -13.98 4.76
N ASN A 101 -45.68 -13.35 5.78
CA ASN A 101 -46.22 -12.00 5.73
C ASN A 101 -45.26 -10.93 6.31
N ILE A 102 -43.95 -11.21 6.34
CA ILE A 102 -42.95 -10.34 6.98
C ILE A 102 -42.97 -8.91 6.42
N LEU A 103 -43.20 -8.74 5.10
CA LEU A 103 -43.23 -7.43 4.48
C LEU A 103 -44.42 -6.60 4.97
N SER A 104 -45.59 -7.23 5.15
CA SER A 104 -46.72 -6.58 5.81
C SER A 104 -46.43 -6.18 7.25
N GLN A 105 -45.74 -7.03 8.02
CA GLN A 105 -45.42 -6.74 9.42
C GLN A 105 -44.47 -5.54 9.58
N ILE A 106 -43.48 -5.41 8.71
CA ILE A 106 -42.49 -4.32 8.78
C ILE A 106 -42.94 -3.01 8.10
N SER A 107 -44.01 -3.05 7.30
CA SER A 107 -44.46 -1.92 6.46
C SER A 107 -44.71 -0.60 7.22
N ASN A 108 -45.07 -0.68 8.50
CA ASN A 108 -45.38 0.49 9.34
C ASN A 108 -44.26 0.85 10.34
N LEU A 109 -43.10 0.19 10.29
CA LEU A 109 -41.97 0.45 11.18
C LEU A 109 -41.19 1.68 10.72
N ALA A 110 -41.64 2.87 11.12
CA ALA A 110 -41.13 4.16 10.65
C ALA A 110 -39.65 4.44 10.95
N ASN A 111 -39.04 3.68 11.86
CA ASN A 111 -37.63 3.81 12.23
C ASN A 111 -36.72 2.77 11.55
N LEU A 112 -37.29 1.83 10.78
CA LEU A 112 -36.54 0.72 10.21
C LEU A 112 -35.63 1.22 9.08
N GLN A 113 -34.32 1.02 9.24
CA GLN A 113 -33.28 1.46 8.32
C GLN A 113 -32.67 0.30 7.54
N THR A 114 -32.56 -0.87 8.17
CA THR A 114 -31.89 -2.04 7.57
C THR A 114 -32.76 -3.29 7.66
N ILE A 115 -32.91 -3.96 6.52
CA ILE A 115 -33.41 -5.34 6.44
C ILE A 115 -32.41 -6.23 5.70
N ASP A 116 -32.12 -7.39 6.28
CA ASP A 116 -31.32 -8.45 5.68
C ASP A 116 -31.95 -9.81 6.00
N LEU A 117 -32.56 -10.44 4.99
CA LEU A 117 -33.36 -11.64 5.15
C LEU A 117 -32.77 -12.75 4.28
N TYR A 118 -32.42 -13.87 4.92
CA TYR A 118 -31.81 -15.01 4.22
C TYR A 118 -32.79 -16.09 3.77
N ASP A 119 -33.90 -16.28 4.48
CA ASP A 119 -34.98 -17.18 4.08
C ASP A 119 -35.87 -16.55 3.00
N THR A 120 -36.69 -17.35 2.33
CA THR A 120 -37.50 -16.91 1.18
C THR A 120 -38.47 -15.79 1.58
N VAL A 121 -38.27 -14.61 1.02
CA VAL A 121 -39.19 -13.47 1.14
C VAL A 121 -40.24 -13.54 0.04
N TYR A 122 -41.52 -13.63 0.43
CA TYR A 122 -42.64 -13.65 -0.50
C TYR A 122 -43.11 -12.23 -0.83
N SER A 123 -43.39 -11.99 -2.11
CA SER A 123 -43.93 -10.71 -2.58
C SER A 123 -45.27 -10.36 -1.94
N GLU A 124 -45.41 -9.10 -1.48
CA GLU A 124 -46.64 -8.54 -0.94
C GLU A 124 -46.88 -7.12 -1.46
N ASN A 125 -48.12 -6.75 -1.79
CA ASN A 125 -48.41 -5.41 -2.29
C ASN A 125 -48.50 -4.37 -1.14
N VAL A 126 -47.37 -4.07 -0.51
CA VAL A 126 -47.25 -3.13 0.63
C VAL A 126 -46.32 -1.95 0.32
N ASN A 127 -46.35 -0.92 1.15
CA ASN A 127 -45.34 0.14 1.15
C ASN A 127 -44.32 -0.18 2.23
N LEU A 128 -43.03 -0.25 1.88
CA LEU A 128 -41.97 -0.40 2.88
C LEU A 128 -41.66 0.95 3.54
N PRO A 129 -41.08 0.96 4.75
CA PRO A 129 -40.71 2.19 5.42
C PRO A 129 -39.78 3.06 4.57
N VAL A 130 -40.10 4.36 4.49
CA VAL A 130 -39.28 5.33 3.72
C VAL A 130 -37.90 5.55 4.32
N SER A 131 -37.73 5.19 5.61
CA SER A 131 -36.48 5.26 6.37
C SER A 131 -35.45 4.19 5.99
N LEU A 132 -35.83 3.20 5.16
CA LEU A 132 -34.92 2.14 4.74
C LEU A 132 -33.75 2.72 3.93
N THR A 133 -32.54 2.43 4.40
CA THR A 133 -31.28 2.71 3.70
C THR A 133 -30.67 1.43 3.12
N THR A 134 -30.99 0.27 3.68
CA THR A 134 -30.43 -1.03 3.27
C THR A 134 -31.53 -2.07 3.10
N ILE A 135 -31.60 -2.67 1.91
CA ILE A 135 -32.54 -3.74 1.58
C ILE A 135 -31.76 -4.93 1.03
N ILE A 136 -31.74 -6.04 1.75
CA ILE A 136 -31.08 -7.28 1.34
C ILE A 136 -32.08 -8.43 1.44
N PHE A 137 -32.39 -9.03 0.29
CA PHE A 137 -33.15 -10.27 0.17
C PHE A 137 -32.24 -11.31 -0.47
N ASN A 138 -31.76 -12.28 0.32
CA ASN A 138 -30.91 -13.33 -0.22
C ASN A 138 -31.71 -14.34 -1.02
N ASP A 139 -32.98 -14.59 -0.67
CA ASP A 139 -33.92 -15.37 -1.48
C ASP A 139 -35.28 -14.65 -1.57
N PHE A 140 -35.77 -14.42 -2.79
CA PHE A 140 -36.99 -13.66 -3.05
C PHE A 140 -37.90 -14.36 -4.06
N GLN A 141 -39.19 -14.43 -3.75
CA GLN A 141 -40.20 -15.06 -4.61
C GLN A 141 -41.32 -14.08 -5.01
N GLY A 142 -41.51 -13.90 -6.33
CA GLY A 142 -42.64 -13.18 -6.92
C GLY A 142 -42.31 -11.79 -7.48
N ILE A 143 -43.20 -10.82 -7.26
CA ILE A 143 -43.12 -9.47 -7.84
C ILE A 143 -42.34 -8.54 -6.90
N PHE A 144 -41.25 -7.95 -7.37
CA PHE A 144 -40.55 -6.86 -6.71
C PHE A 144 -41.16 -5.52 -7.13
N TYR A 145 -41.72 -4.78 -6.17
CA TYR A 145 -42.32 -3.48 -6.44
C TYR A 145 -41.25 -2.39 -6.36
N THR A 146 -41.01 -1.70 -7.48
CA THR A 146 -40.00 -0.62 -7.58
C THR A 146 -40.16 0.49 -6.54
N ARG A 147 -41.39 0.75 -6.06
CA ARG A 147 -41.70 1.73 -5.01
C ARG A 147 -41.11 1.38 -3.63
N TRP A 148 -40.61 0.17 -3.44
CA TRP A 148 -39.89 -0.24 -2.22
C TRP A 148 -38.52 0.42 -2.09
N VAL A 149 -37.94 0.86 -3.21
CA VAL A 149 -36.67 1.55 -3.24
C VAL A 149 -36.92 3.04 -3.16
N SER A 150 -36.93 3.57 -1.93
CA SER A 150 -37.06 5.01 -1.67
C SER A 150 -35.82 5.77 -2.18
N THR A 151 -35.85 7.11 -2.10
CA THR A 151 -34.68 7.95 -2.42
C THR A 151 -33.55 7.84 -1.41
N GLU A 152 -33.79 7.25 -0.23
CA GLU A 152 -32.82 7.12 0.86
C GLU A 152 -32.06 5.78 0.84
N VAL A 153 -32.46 4.85 -0.04
CA VAL A 153 -31.81 3.52 -0.14
C VAL A 153 -30.40 3.67 -0.71
N ILE A 154 -29.41 3.21 0.06
CA ILE A 154 -27.97 3.23 -0.26
C ILE A 154 -27.53 1.87 -0.82
N THR A 155 -28.08 0.78 -0.28
CA THR A 155 -27.74 -0.60 -0.66
C THR A 155 -28.99 -1.40 -1.00
N LEU A 156 -29.01 -2.02 -2.18
CA LEU A 156 -30.10 -2.88 -2.64
C LEU A 156 -29.56 -4.21 -3.19
N TYR A 157 -29.78 -5.29 -2.46
CA TYR A 157 -29.42 -6.66 -2.86
C TYR A 157 -30.66 -7.54 -2.96
N VAL A 158 -30.85 -8.16 -4.12
CA VAL A 158 -31.83 -9.21 -4.38
C VAL A 158 -31.10 -10.31 -5.12
N ILE A 159 -30.78 -11.41 -4.43
CA ILE A 159 -29.73 -12.35 -4.84
C ILE A 159 -30.32 -13.58 -5.53
N GLU A 160 -30.81 -14.53 -4.74
CA GLU A 160 -31.53 -15.69 -5.25
C GLU A 160 -32.97 -15.30 -5.50
N THR A 161 -33.53 -15.79 -6.61
CA THR A 161 -34.93 -15.53 -6.91
C THR A 161 -35.64 -16.72 -7.50
N THR A 162 -36.95 -16.79 -7.29
CA THR A 162 -37.88 -17.73 -7.92
C THR A 162 -39.09 -16.98 -8.44
N GLN A 163 -39.49 -17.22 -9.71
CA GLN A 163 -40.65 -16.52 -10.34
C GLN A 163 -40.53 -14.98 -10.27
N PHE A 164 -39.31 -14.46 -10.41
CA PHE A 164 -39.01 -13.05 -10.26
C PHE A 164 -39.61 -12.20 -11.37
N SER A 165 -40.24 -11.09 -11.00
CA SER A 165 -40.63 -10.02 -11.92
C SER A 165 -40.56 -8.67 -11.21
N VAL A 166 -40.51 -7.59 -11.97
CA VAL A 166 -40.45 -6.24 -11.43
C VAL A 166 -41.71 -5.48 -11.88
N GLU A 167 -42.39 -4.82 -10.94
CA GLU A 167 -43.56 -3.99 -11.21
C GLU A 167 -43.27 -2.50 -10.95
N GLY A 168 -43.65 -1.67 -11.92
CA GLY A 168 -43.48 -0.22 -11.90
C GLY A 168 -42.19 0.26 -12.57
N SER A 169 -41.78 1.47 -12.22
CA SER A 169 -40.53 2.09 -12.71
C SER A 169 -39.80 2.69 -11.52
N PHE A 170 -38.50 2.43 -11.44
CA PHE A 170 -37.67 3.01 -10.39
C PHE A 170 -37.69 4.53 -10.49
N SER A 171 -37.97 5.19 -9.37
CA SER A 171 -37.68 6.61 -9.24
C SER A 171 -36.17 6.83 -9.21
N ARG A 172 -35.74 8.03 -9.63
CA ARG A 172 -34.35 8.43 -9.49
C ARG A 172 -33.96 8.42 -8.01
N ASN A 173 -32.93 7.66 -7.66
CA ASN A 173 -32.34 7.61 -6.33
C ASN A 173 -30.85 7.99 -6.47
N GLU A 174 -30.46 9.04 -5.74
CA GLU A 174 -29.09 9.59 -5.78
C GLU A 174 -28.18 9.06 -4.66
N GLU A 175 -28.75 8.38 -3.68
CA GLU A 175 -28.03 7.81 -2.53
C GLU A 175 -27.60 6.35 -2.78
N LEU A 176 -28.23 5.65 -3.74
CA LEU A 176 -27.90 4.26 -4.06
C LEU A 176 -26.48 4.16 -4.62
N THR A 177 -25.61 3.47 -3.88
CA THR A 177 -24.20 3.25 -4.24
C THR A 177 -23.88 1.79 -4.55
N GLN A 178 -24.64 0.84 -3.99
CA GLN A 178 -24.43 -0.59 -4.12
C GLN A 178 -25.69 -1.30 -4.61
N LEU A 179 -25.56 -2.08 -5.68
CA LEU A 179 -26.67 -2.78 -6.32
C LEU A 179 -26.29 -4.22 -6.67
N GLN A 180 -27.03 -5.19 -6.16
CA GLN A 180 -27.00 -6.57 -6.64
C GLN A 180 -28.42 -6.96 -7.01
N PHE A 181 -28.67 -7.24 -8.29
CA PHE A 181 -30.04 -7.37 -8.75
C PHE A 181 -30.19 -8.37 -9.91
N PRO A 182 -31.31 -9.11 -10.00
CA PRO A 182 -31.52 -10.07 -11.06
C PRO A 182 -31.93 -9.40 -12.36
N VAL A 183 -31.57 -10.02 -13.47
CA VAL A 183 -32.09 -9.66 -14.79
C VAL A 183 -33.50 -10.22 -14.98
N THR A 184 -34.43 -9.40 -15.46
CA THR A 184 -35.82 -9.79 -15.71
C THR A 184 -36.04 -10.24 -17.16
N SER A 185 -37.25 -10.73 -17.48
CA SER A 185 -37.69 -10.99 -18.87
C SER A 185 -37.79 -9.73 -19.75
N SER A 186 -37.69 -8.54 -19.16
CA SER A 186 -37.64 -7.26 -19.87
C SER A 186 -36.22 -6.69 -20.01
N GLY A 187 -35.23 -7.37 -19.44
CA GLY A 187 -33.85 -6.90 -19.34
C GLY A 187 -33.49 -6.42 -17.94
N PHE A 188 -32.24 -5.96 -17.83
CA PHE A 188 -31.72 -5.29 -16.67
C PHE A 188 -32.04 -3.80 -16.75
N ILE A 189 -32.14 -3.18 -15.58
CA ILE A 189 -32.50 -1.78 -15.43
C ILE A 189 -31.42 -0.84 -15.99
N SER A 190 -31.86 0.30 -16.56
CA SER A 190 -30.93 1.38 -16.95
C SER A 190 -30.49 2.15 -15.70
N LEU A 191 -29.23 1.99 -15.32
CA LEU A 191 -28.66 2.66 -14.14
C LEU A 191 -28.48 4.16 -14.38
N LYS A 192 -28.18 4.56 -15.62
CA LYS A 192 -27.94 5.96 -16.00
C LYS A 192 -29.02 6.94 -15.52
N ASP A 193 -30.29 6.55 -15.65
CA ASP A 193 -31.43 7.43 -15.36
C ASP A 193 -31.98 7.22 -13.95
N SER A 194 -31.94 5.97 -13.48
CA SER A 194 -32.54 5.58 -12.19
C SER A 194 -31.55 5.77 -11.03
N PHE A 195 -30.29 5.41 -11.21
CA PHE A 195 -29.29 5.30 -10.14
C PHE A 195 -27.93 5.89 -10.57
N PRO A 196 -27.83 7.22 -10.72
CA PRO A 196 -26.68 7.88 -11.34
C PRO A 196 -25.36 7.78 -10.55
N TYR A 197 -25.40 7.43 -9.26
CA TYR A 197 -24.24 7.38 -8.36
C TYR A 197 -23.86 5.98 -7.89
N VAL A 198 -24.42 4.93 -8.51
CA VAL A 198 -24.03 3.55 -8.20
C VAL A 198 -22.57 3.32 -8.60
N ILE A 199 -21.80 2.80 -7.65
CA ILE A 199 -20.36 2.53 -7.84
C ILE A 199 -20.02 1.03 -7.87
N ASP A 200 -20.89 0.17 -7.33
CA ASP A 200 -20.73 -1.28 -7.33
C ASP A 200 -22.02 -1.96 -7.79
N VAL A 201 -21.92 -2.74 -8.86
CA VAL A 201 -23.04 -3.46 -9.48
C VAL A 201 -22.70 -4.94 -9.61
N THR A 202 -23.54 -5.81 -9.06
CA THR A 202 -23.61 -7.22 -9.47
C THR A 202 -24.91 -7.48 -10.23
N ILE A 203 -24.76 -7.91 -11.48
CA ILE A 203 -25.86 -8.34 -12.33
C ILE A 203 -26.01 -9.85 -12.19
N ILE A 204 -27.17 -10.29 -11.70
CA ILE A 204 -27.44 -11.70 -11.43
C ILE A 204 -28.29 -12.29 -12.55
N MET A 205 -27.79 -13.38 -13.12
CA MET A 205 -28.40 -14.11 -14.22
C MET A 205 -28.95 -15.44 -13.69
N LYS A 206 -30.23 -15.46 -13.36
CA LYS A 206 -30.92 -16.67 -12.89
C LYS A 206 -32.32 -16.74 -13.51
N ASP A 207 -32.72 -17.93 -13.94
CA ASP A 207 -34.07 -18.24 -14.45
C ASP A 207 -34.60 -17.27 -15.51
N MET A 208 -33.70 -16.76 -16.36
CA MET A 208 -34.06 -15.78 -17.36
C MET A 208 -34.84 -16.40 -18.52
N GLU A 209 -36.02 -15.85 -18.79
CA GLU A 209 -36.80 -16.15 -20.00
C GLU A 209 -36.58 -15.08 -21.08
N TYR A 210 -35.86 -15.44 -22.14
CA TYR A 210 -35.72 -14.60 -23.33
C TYR A 210 -36.47 -15.20 -24.53
N SER A 211 -37.46 -14.47 -25.04
CA SER A 211 -38.37 -14.91 -26.12
C SER A 211 -37.77 -14.87 -27.53
N GLY A 212 -36.62 -14.21 -27.73
CA GLY A 212 -35.95 -14.13 -29.04
C GLY A 212 -35.29 -15.45 -29.47
N THR A 213 -35.04 -15.66 -30.76
CA THR A 213 -34.60 -16.97 -31.29
C THR A 213 -33.08 -17.21 -31.32
N GLY A 214 -32.27 -16.33 -30.72
CA GLY A 214 -30.81 -16.40 -30.77
C GLY A 214 -30.15 -15.87 -29.51
N PHE A 215 -28.90 -15.42 -29.63
CA PHE A 215 -28.18 -14.77 -28.53
C PHE A 215 -28.95 -13.57 -27.99
N ILE A 216 -28.85 -13.36 -26.67
CA ILE A 216 -29.41 -12.19 -26.00
C ILE A 216 -28.52 -10.98 -26.33
N PRO A 217 -29.08 -9.87 -26.83
CA PRO A 217 -28.29 -8.69 -27.16
C PRO A 217 -27.70 -8.04 -25.90
N ALA A 218 -26.50 -7.48 -26.00
CA ALA A 218 -25.84 -6.78 -24.89
C ALA A 218 -26.69 -5.65 -24.28
N SER A 219 -27.56 -5.02 -25.07
CA SER A 219 -28.50 -3.98 -24.60
C SER A 219 -29.47 -4.48 -23.54
N TYR A 220 -29.63 -5.80 -23.39
CA TYR A 220 -30.43 -6.43 -22.36
C TYR A 220 -29.83 -6.26 -20.95
N LEU A 221 -28.55 -5.87 -20.86
CA LEU A 221 -27.86 -5.56 -19.60
C LEU A 221 -28.03 -4.09 -19.16
N GLY A 222 -28.81 -3.31 -19.91
CA GLY A 222 -28.99 -1.89 -19.63
C GLY A 222 -27.81 -1.03 -20.10
N SER A 223 -27.73 0.18 -19.57
CA SER A 223 -26.67 1.15 -19.88
C SER A 223 -26.03 1.71 -18.61
N PHE A 224 -24.72 1.94 -18.68
CA PHE A 224 -23.88 2.40 -17.57
C PHE A 224 -23.25 3.76 -17.93
N ASN A 225 -23.10 4.65 -16.94
CA ASN A 225 -22.42 5.95 -17.12
C ASN A 225 -20.98 5.89 -16.62
N SER A 226 -20.82 5.95 -15.29
CA SER A 226 -19.57 5.85 -14.56
C SER A 226 -19.76 4.76 -13.53
N LEU A 227 -18.96 3.70 -13.62
CA LEU A 227 -19.09 2.55 -12.76
C LEU A 227 -17.68 2.02 -12.45
N PRO A 228 -17.19 2.17 -11.20
CA PRO A 228 -15.91 1.60 -10.78
C PRO A 228 -15.88 0.07 -10.72
N GLN A 229 -16.95 -0.58 -10.25
CA GLN A 229 -16.98 -2.03 -10.05
C GLN A 229 -18.18 -2.67 -10.72
N LEU A 230 -17.93 -3.74 -11.47
CA LEU A 230 -18.96 -4.45 -12.22
C LEU A 230 -18.74 -5.96 -12.13
N LYS A 231 -19.75 -6.67 -11.65
CA LYS A 231 -19.77 -8.13 -11.57
C LYS A 231 -20.95 -8.70 -12.35
N TYR A 232 -20.69 -9.75 -13.08
CA TYR A 232 -21.70 -10.60 -13.71
C TYR A 232 -21.65 -11.98 -13.05
N LEU A 233 -22.78 -12.43 -12.54
CA LEU A 233 -22.90 -13.71 -11.84
C LEU A 233 -23.97 -14.56 -12.49
N THR A 234 -23.64 -15.80 -12.85
CA THR A 234 -24.62 -16.83 -13.17
C THR A 234 -24.46 -18.04 -12.26
N PHE A 235 -25.57 -18.73 -12.02
CA PHE A 235 -25.61 -19.93 -11.19
C PHE A 235 -25.63 -21.20 -12.06
N LYS A 236 -24.70 -22.12 -11.76
CA LYS A 236 -24.38 -23.34 -12.54
C LYS A 236 -25.54 -24.32 -12.74
N ASN A 237 -26.67 -24.14 -12.04
CA ASN A 237 -27.82 -25.06 -12.07
C ASN A 237 -28.83 -24.76 -13.19
N ASN A 238 -28.59 -23.75 -14.02
CA ASN A 238 -29.58 -23.33 -14.99
C ASN A 238 -29.20 -23.75 -16.41
N ASP A 239 -30.11 -24.49 -17.04
CA ASP A 239 -30.25 -24.60 -18.49
C ASP A 239 -30.55 -23.21 -19.08
N LEU A 240 -29.62 -22.25 -18.96
CA LEU A 240 -29.70 -21.04 -19.77
C LEU A 240 -29.62 -21.49 -21.21
N GLN A 241 -30.78 -21.52 -21.87
CA GLN A 241 -30.90 -22.02 -23.24
C GLN A 241 -30.12 -21.15 -24.24
N LYS A 242 -29.72 -19.94 -23.84
CA LYS A 242 -29.15 -18.91 -24.72
C LYS A 242 -28.08 -18.09 -24.01
N LEU A 243 -26.97 -17.88 -24.73
CA LEU A 243 -25.86 -17.01 -24.31
C LEU A 243 -26.17 -15.53 -24.64
N ILE A 244 -25.50 -14.62 -23.93
CA ILE A 244 -25.59 -13.16 -24.08
C ILE A 244 -24.34 -12.65 -24.79
N TYR A 245 -24.48 -11.67 -25.68
CA TYR A 245 -23.32 -10.97 -26.19
C TYR A 245 -22.69 -10.09 -25.10
N PHE A 246 -21.38 -10.23 -24.91
CA PHE A 246 -20.66 -9.41 -23.93
C PHE A 246 -20.78 -7.91 -24.30
N PRO A 247 -21.08 -7.03 -23.33
CA PRO A 247 -21.26 -5.60 -23.61
C PRO A 247 -19.94 -4.90 -23.92
N ASP A 248 -20.04 -3.78 -24.63
CA ASP A 248 -18.92 -2.86 -24.83
C ASP A 248 -18.71 -2.00 -23.58
N LEU A 249 -17.61 -2.24 -22.87
CA LEU A 249 -17.24 -1.55 -21.63
C LEU A 249 -16.24 -0.40 -21.86
N SER A 250 -15.86 -0.13 -23.11
CA SER A 250 -14.83 0.87 -23.47
C SER A 250 -15.17 2.30 -23.04
N LYS A 251 -16.45 2.58 -22.78
CA LYS A 251 -16.95 3.89 -22.33
C LYS A 251 -16.89 4.09 -20.82
N LEU A 252 -16.63 3.04 -20.04
CA LEU A 252 -16.61 3.09 -18.57
C LEU A 252 -15.22 3.45 -18.07
N THR A 253 -14.78 4.67 -18.33
CA THR A 253 -13.39 5.10 -18.04
C THR A 253 -13.01 5.04 -16.56
N THR A 254 -13.98 5.00 -15.65
CA THR A 254 -13.76 4.86 -14.19
C THR A 254 -13.70 3.41 -13.70
N LEU A 255 -13.93 2.43 -14.58
CA LEU A 255 -13.96 1.01 -14.24
C LEU A 255 -12.58 0.56 -13.76
N SER A 256 -12.54 0.08 -12.52
CA SER A 256 -11.35 -0.43 -11.83
C SER A 256 -11.43 -1.93 -11.55
N SER A 257 -12.63 -2.53 -11.60
CA SER A 257 -12.82 -3.97 -11.46
C SER A 257 -13.95 -4.51 -12.34
N VAL A 258 -13.68 -5.62 -13.04
CA VAL A 258 -14.67 -6.41 -13.78
C VAL A 258 -14.57 -7.88 -13.38
N VAL A 259 -15.68 -8.47 -12.97
CA VAL A 259 -15.73 -9.88 -12.61
C VAL A 259 -16.82 -10.58 -13.43
N VAL A 260 -16.49 -11.69 -14.07
CA VAL A 260 -17.42 -12.53 -14.82
C VAL A 260 -17.36 -13.93 -14.23
N ILE A 261 -18.48 -14.42 -13.72
CA ILE A 261 -18.56 -15.76 -13.11
C ILE A 261 -19.65 -16.56 -13.83
N GLY A 262 -19.24 -17.68 -14.41
CA GLY A 262 -20.09 -18.71 -14.99
C GLY A 262 -20.45 -18.52 -16.46
N GLU A 263 -21.13 -19.52 -17.01
CA GLU A 263 -21.41 -19.64 -18.46
C GLU A 263 -22.61 -18.83 -18.94
N ILE A 264 -22.37 -17.57 -19.30
CA ILE A 264 -23.42 -16.68 -19.82
C ILE A 264 -23.03 -15.94 -21.08
N PHE A 265 -21.74 -15.71 -21.31
CA PHE A 265 -21.31 -14.79 -22.35
C PHE A 265 -20.76 -15.50 -23.57
N ALA A 266 -21.04 -14.90 -24.72
CA ALA A 266 -20.37 -15.17 -25.97
C ALA A 266 -19.83 -13.88 -26.56
N LEU A 267 -18.73 -14.00 -27.29
CA LEU A 267 -18.21 -12.93 -28.12
C LEU A 267 -18.88 -12.97 -29.49
N SER A 268 -19.30 -11.80 -29.99
CA SER A 268 -19.68 -11.68 -31.39
C SER A 268 -18.46 -11.88 -32.29
N THR A 269 -18.67 -12.26 -33.56
CA THR A 269 -17.56 -12.54 -34.49
C THR A 269 -16.66 -11.31 -34.62
N ASN A 270 -15.37 -11.48 -34.33
CA ASN A 270 -14.35 -10.41 -34.31
C ASN A 270 -14.57 -9.32 -33.25
N GLN A 271 -15.36 -9.58 -32.20
CA GLN A 271 -15.47 -8.65 -31.08
C GLN A 271 -14.14 -8.53 -30.34
N ILE A 272 -13.76 -7.30 -30.02
CA ILE A 272 -12.65 -6.98 -29.14
C ILE A 272 -13.22 -6.32 -27.89
N ILE A 273 -12.96 -6.91 -26.74
CA ILE A 273 -13.12 -6.31 -25.41
C ILE A 273 -11.96 -5.31 -25.24
N ASP A 274 -12.18 -4.07 -25.68
CA ASP A 274 -11.18 -3.00 -25.61
C ASP A 274 -11.35 -2.20 -24.31
N LEU A 275 -10.50 -2.48 -23.32
CA LEU A 275 -10.48 -1.82 -22.01
C LEU A 275 -9.29 -0.87 -21.86
N SER A 276 -8.61 -0.55 -22.97
CA SER A 276 -7.36 0.22 -22.95
C SER A 276 -7.51 1.67 -22.44
N ASN A 277 -8.73 2.22 -22.46
CA ASN A 277 -9.04 3.57 -21.99
C ASN A 277 -9.62 3.59 -20.55
N ASN A 278 -9.69 2.45 -19.88
CA ASN A 278 -10.20 2.33 -18.51
C ASN A 278 -9.09 2.69 -17.49
N TYR A 279 -9.42 2.59 -16.20
CA TYR A 279 -8.53 2.98 -15.10
C TYR A 279 -7.21 2.16 -15.13
N PRO A 280 -6.03 2.78 -14.90
CA PRO A 280 -4.78 2.04 -14.72
C PRO A 280 -4.87 1.08 -13.53
N ASN A 281 -4.26 -0.11 -13.59
CA ASN A 281 -4.46 -1.16 -12.58
C ASN A 281 -5.90 -1.74 -12.53
N LEU A 282 -6.60 -1.75 -13.67
CA LEU A 282 -7.88 -2.44 -13.81
C LEU A 282 -7.71 -3.93 -13.47
N LYS A 283 -8.54 -4.43 -12.56
CA LYS A 283 -8.64 -5.85 -12.19
C LYS A 283 -9.72 -6.55 -13.00
N ILE A 284 -9.38 -7.66 -13.63
CA ILE A 284 -10.33 -8.46 -14.40
C ILE A 284 -10.26 -9.91 -13.95
N SER A 285 -11.42 -10.47 -13.65
CA SER A 285 -11.57 -11.86 -13.25
C SER A 285 -12.61 -12.54 -14.14
N ILE A 286 -12.24 -13.65 -14.79
CA ILE A 286 -13.17 -14.45 -15.59
C ILE A 286 -13.07 -15.89 -15.08
N LEU A 287 -14.15 -16.37 -14.46
CA LEU A 287 -14.16 -17.60 -13.68
C LEU A 287 -15.27 -18.53 -14.18
N ASN A 288 -14.97 -19.82 -14.29
CA ASN A 288 -15.93 -20.87 -14.66
C ASN A 288 -16.62 -20.62 -16.01
N THR A 289 -15.85 -20.35 -17.08
CA THR A 289 -16.40 -20.07 -18.42
C THR A 289 -15.70 -20.91 -19.51
N ASP A 290 -16.36 -21.94 -20.04
CA ASP A 290 -15.86 -22.81 -21.10
C ASP A 290 -16.13 -22.27 -22.52
N GLU A 291 -17.18 -21.48 -22.77
CA GLU A 291 -17.46 -20.99 -24.13
C GLU A 291 -17.06 -19.53 -24.37
N PHE A 292 -16.97 -18.71 -23.31
CA PHE A 292 -16.81 -17.26 -23.46
C PHE A 292 -15.54 -16.85 -24.22
N LEU A 293 -14.37 -17.35 -23.81
CA LEU A 293 -13.07 -16.99 -24.40
C LEU A 293 -12.53 -18.04 -25.39
N LYS A 294 -13.28 -19.10 -25.66
CA LYS A 294 -12.85 -20.25 -26.47
C LYS A 294 -12.41 -19.89 -27.90
N THR A 295 -13.05 -18.89 -28.48
CA THR A 295 -12.75 -18.40 -29.84
C THR A 295 -11.92 -17.11 -29.85
N CYS A 296 -11.44 -16.68 -28.69
CA CYS A 296 -10.68 -15.44 -28.55
C CYS A 296 -9.35 -15.50 -29.32
N ASN A 297 -9.10 -14.47 -30.14
CA ASN A 297 -7.82 -14.22 -30.77
C ASN A 297 -7.52 -12.73 -30.79
N ASN A 298 -6.63 -12.29 -29.90
CA ASN A 298 -6.37 -10.90 -29.54
C ASN A 298 -7.67 -10.12 -29.26
N CYS A 299 -8.61 -10.79 -28.60
CA CYS A 299 -9.94 -10.25 -28.36
C CYS A 299 -10.04 -9.40 -27.10
N ILE A 300 -8.96 -9.25 -26.33
CA ILE A 300 -8.93 -8.45 -25.10
C ILE A 300 -7.75 -7.48 -25.21
N LYS A 301 -7.99 -6.21 -24.88
CA LYS A 301 -6.94 -5.21 -24.71
C LYS A 301 -7.07 -4.56 -23.35
N LEU A 302 -5.98 -4.52 -22.60
CA LEU A 302 -5.96 -4.08 -21.22
C LEU A 302 -5.20 -2.75 -21.06
N PRO A 303 -5.59 -1.90 -20.11
CA PRO A 303 -4.83 -0.71 -19.75
C PRO A 303 -3.52 -1.13 -19.06
N LYS A 304 -2.62 -0.16 -18.85
CA LYS A 304 -1.34 -0.43 -18.20
C LYS A 304 -1.51 -0.88 -16.76
N ASP A 305 -0.58 -1.75 -16.36
CA ASP A 305 -0.42 -2.29 -15.02
C ASP A 305 -1.66 -3.05 -14.51
N SER A 306 -2.44 -3.61 -15.42
CA SER A 306 -3.65 -4.39 -15.12
C SER A 306 -3.37 -5.70 -14.38
N GLU A 307 -4.38 -6.18 -13.67
CA GLU A 307 -4.43 -7.52 -13.06
C GLU A 307 -5.43 -8.38 -13.84
N PHE A 308 -5.02 -9.57 -14.27
CA PHE A 308 -5.86 -10.45 -15.08
C PHE A 308 -5.87 -11.88 -14.54
N MET A 309 -7.04 -12.28 -14.06
CA MET A 309 -7.30 -13.56 -13.43
C MET A 309 -8.25 -14.40 -14.27
N LEU A 310 -7.87 -15.66 -14.52
CA LEU A 310 -8.66 -16.65 -15.24
C LEU A 310 -8.67 -17.96 -14.43
N GLU A 311 -9.86 -18.50 -14.16
CA GLU A 311 -10.01 -19.76 -13.41
C GLU A 311 -11.05 -20.65 -14.08
N THR A 312 -10.69 -21.89 -14.41
CA THR A 312 -11.59 -22.85 -15.07
C THR A 312 -12.15 -22.24 -16.36
N VAL A 313 -11.26 -21.88 -17.29
CA VAL A 313 -11.59 -21.19 -18.55
C VAL A 313 -11.00 -21.91 -19.75
N ASN A 314 -11.76 -21.97 -20.85
CA ASN A 314 -11.27 -22.45 -22.13
C ASN A 314 -10.72 -21.29 -22.98
N VAL A 315 -9.40 -21.14 -23.03
CA VAL A 315 -8.72 -20.11 -23.82
C VAL A 315 -7.29 -20.53 -24.20
N LYS A 316 -6.83 -20.07 -25.36
CA LYS A 316 -5.41 -20.19 -25.72
C LYS A 316 -4.65 -19.00 -25.16
N ILE A 317 -3.70 -19.21 -24.24
CA ILE A 317 -2.96 -18.13 -23.57
C ILE A 317 -2.22 -17.26 -24.60
N ASP A 318 -1.60 -17.86 -25.61
CA ASP A 318 -0.89 -17.14 -26.69
C ASP A 318 -1.79 -16.32 -27.62
N SER A 319 -3.11 -16.42 -27.47
CA SER A 319 -4.09 -15.59 -28.18
C SER A 319 -4.53 -14.36 -27.38
N LEU A 320 -3.98 -14.16 -26.18
CA LEU A 320 -4.23 -13.00 -25.33
C LEU A 320 -3.05 -12.03 -25.42
N ASP A 321 -3.33 -10.73 -25.51
CA ASP A 321 -2.31 -9.68 -25.38
C ASP A 321 -2.16 -9.29 -23.90
N LEU A 322 -1.05 -9.72 -23.30
CA LEU A 322 -0.76 -9.55 -21.87
C LEU A 322 0.37 -8.55 -21.63
N SER A 323 0.76 -7.78 -22.65
CA SER A 323 1.92 -6.88 -22.62
C SER A 323 1.77 -5.65 -21.69
N ASN A 324 0.54 -5.37 -21.27
CA ASN A 324 0.19 -4.29 -20.34
C ASN A 324 -0.19 -4.81 -18.94
N VAL A 325 -0.10 -6.11 -18.69
CA VAL A 325 -0.51 -6.74 -17.43
C VAL A 325 0.69 -6.78 -16.47
N SER A 326 0.45 -6.44 -15.20
CA SER A 326 1.44 -6.53 -14.11
C SER A 326 1.23 -7.78 -13.24
N ILE A 327 0.00 -8.26 -13.14
CA ILE A 327 -0.37 -9.47 -12.37
C ILE A 327 -1.16 -10.42 -13.27
N ILE A 328 -0.66 -11.63 -13.46
CA ILE A 328 -1.34 -12.69 -14.18
C ILE A 328 -1.63 -13.81 -13.19
N ASP A 329 -2.89 -14.23 -13.08
CA ASP A 329 -3.29 -15.36 -12.24
C ASP A 329 -4.20 -16.32 -13.02
N PHE A 330 -3.60 -17.37 -13.56
CA PHE A 330 -4.29 -18.36 -14.39
C PHE A 330 -4.33 -19.72 -13.70
N SER A 331 -5.52 -20.29 -13.57
CA SER A 331 -5.71 -21.62 -13.01
C SER A 331 -6.71 -22.44 -13.83
N GLU A 332 -6.48 -23.75 -13.91
CA GLU A 332 -7.35 -24.70 -14.62
C GLU A 332 -7.69 -24.29 -16.07
N ILE A 333 -6.69 -23.82 -16.83
CA ILE A 333 -6.86 -23.37 -18.21
C ILE A 333 -6.90 -24.56 -19.18
N GLU A 334 -7.92 -24.56 -20.04
CA GLU A 334 -8.15 -25.53 -21.12
C GLU A 334 -8.13 -24.82 -22.49
N PRO A 335 -7.96 -25.55 -23.62
CA PRO A 335 -7.55 -26.95 -23.68
C PRO A 335 -6.05 -27.10 -23.40
N GLU A 336 -5.57 -28.34 -23.45
CA GLU A 336 -4.14 -28.64 -23.50
C GLU A 336 -3.45 -27.86 -24.63
N GLN A 337 -2.35 -27.18 -24.30
CA GLN A 337 -1.67 -26.27 -25.21
C GLN A 337 -0.17 -26.13 -24.91
N THR A 338 0.58 -25.71 -25.93
CA THR A 338 1.98 -25.29 -25.79
C THR A 338 2.04 -23.77 -25.83
N VAL A 339 2.61 -23.14 -24.80
CA VAL A 339 2.67 -21.68 -24.66
C VAL A 339 4.05 -21.16 -25.04
N SER A 340 4.08 -20.05 -25.80
CA SER A 340 5.33 -19.40 -26.24
C SER A 340 5.71 -18.20 -25.38
N PHE A 341 4.81 -17.70 -24.52
CA PHE A 341 5.00 -16.52 -23.64
C PHE A 341 5.33 -15.21 -24.38
N LYS A 342 5.24 -15.17 -25.71
CA LYS A 342 5.64 -14.02 -26.54
C LYS A 342 4.84 -12.73 -26.29
N ASN A 343 3.65 -12.86 -25.69
CA ASN A 343 2.77 -11.73 -25.40
C ASN A 343 2.89 -11.25 -23.94
N PHE A 344 3.85 -11.78 -23.18
CA PHE A 344 4.13 -11.39 -21.81
C PHE A 344 5.23 -10.32 -21.82
N ASP A 345 5.12 -9.34 -20.92
CA ASP A 345 6.20 -8.38 -20.66
C ASP A 345 6.76 -8.63 -19.25
N PHE A 346 7.70 -9.56 -19.14
CA PHE A 346 8.34 -9.93 -17.87
C PHE A 346 9.06 -8.78 -17.16
N SER A 347 9.35 -7.67 -17.85
CA SER A 347 9.94 -6.49 -17.23
C SER A 347 8.93 -5.65 -16.43
N LYS A 348 7.63 -5.85 -16.69
CA LYS A 348 6.52 -5.17 -15.99
C LYS A 348 5.76 -6.08 -15.04
N LEU A 349 5.86 -7.40 -15.20
CA LEU A 349 5.19 -8.35 -14.33
C LEU A 349 5.76 -8.28 -12.91
N SER A 350 4.87 -8.03 -11.95
CA SER A 350 5.14 -8.15 -10.53
C SER A 350 4.75 -9.51 -9.98
N GLU A 351 3.80 -10.21 -10.63
CA GLU A 351 3.30 -11.51 -10.18
C GLU A 351 2.83 -12.37 -11.36
N LEU A 352 3.13 -13.67 -11.32
CA LEU A 352 2.74 -14.64 -12.33
C LEU A 352 2.38 -15.98 -11.70
N THR A 353 1.09 -16.29 -11.71
CA THR A 353 0.52 -17.57 -11.32
C THR A 353 -0.04 -18.27 -12.55
N LEU A 354 0.36 -19.52 -12.76
CA LEU A 354 -0.14 -20.43 -13.78
C LEU A 354 -0.19 -21.84 -13.19
N THR A 355 -1.35 -22.24 -12.69
CA THR A 355 -1.50 -23.48 -11.92
C THR A 355 -2.58 -24.42 -12.45
N TYR A 356 -2.42 -25.72 -12.16
CA TYR A 356 -3.42 -26.75 -12.47
C TYR A 356 -3.91 -26.75 -13.92
N SER A 357 -3.11 -26.23 -14.85
CA SER A 357 -3.49 -26.03 -16.23
C SER A 357 -2.79 -27.06 -17.12
N LYS A 358 -3.39 -27.40 -18.26
CA LYS A 358 -2.79 -28.38 -19.19
C LYS A 358 -1.79 -27.71 -20.13
N VAL A 359 -0.89 -26.88 -19.59
CA VAL A 359 0.05 -26.08 -20.36
C VAL A 359 1.42 -26.76 -20.41
N SER A 360 2.02 -26.76 -21.60
CA SER A 360 3.33 -27.33 -21.90
C SER A 360 4.23 -26.31 -22.62
N GLY A 361 5.49 -26.67 -22.84
CA GLY A 361 6.48 -25.85 -23.55
C GLY A 361 7.71 -25.56 -22.70
N ASP A 362 8.49 -24.58 -23.15
CA ASP A 362 9.68 -24.10 -22.46
C ASP A 362 9.31 -22.93 -21.54
N LEU A 363 9.80 -22.94 -20.30
CA LEU A 363 9.75 -21.77 -19.44
C LEU A 363 10.82 -20.75 -19.91
N PRO A 364 10.47 -19.47 -20.11
CA PRO A 364 11.40 -18.46 -20.62
C PRO A 364 12.42 -18.02 -19.56
N GLU A 365 13.63 -17.63 -19.98
CA GLU A 365 14.65 -17.08 -19.08
C GLU A 365 14.21 -15.76 -18.42
N ASP A 366 13.31 -15.02 -19.07
CA ASP A 366 12.81 -13.75 -18.56
C ASP A 366 11.98 -13.90 -17.27
N LEU A 367 11.53 -15.12 -16.92
CA LEU A 367 10.95 -15.42 -15.60
C LEU A 367 11.90 -15.03 -14.46
N CYS A 368 13.21 -15.08 -14.69
CA CYS A 368 14.21 -14.71 -13.71
C CYS A 368 14.24 -13.21 -13.37
N LEU A 369 13.41 -12.39 -14.04
CA LEU A 369 13.23 -10.97 -13.73
C LEU A 369 12.20 -10.73 -12.60
N ILE A 370 11.34 -11.73 -12.33
CA ILE A 370 10.28 -11.64 -11.32
C ILE A 370 10.83 -12.21 -10.00
N ASP A 371 10.38 -11.63 -8.88
CA ASP A 371 10.64 -12.19 -7.55
C ASP A 371 10.04 -13.60 -7.46
N PHE A 372 10.83 -14.60 -7.06
CA PHE A 372 10.36 -15.99 -6.98
C PHE A 372 9.20 -16.18 -5.99
N THR A 373 9.07 -15.30 -4.99
CA THR A 373 7.93 -15.32 -4.04
C THR A 373 6.62 -14.91 -4.69
N LYS A 374 6.69 -14.36 -5.91
CA LYS A 374 5.60 -13.88 -6.74
C LYS A 374 5.43 -14.68 -8.04
N VAL A 375 6.08 -15.83 -8.13
CA VAL A 375 5.91 -16.77 -9.25
C VAL A 375 5.33 -18.06 -8.71
N GLU A 376 4.31 -18.58 -9.37
CA GLU A 376 3.72 -19.88 -9.06
C GLU A 376 3.29 -20.57 -10.37
N ILE A 377 4.19 -21.32 -10.98
CA ILE A 377 3.97 -22.07 -12.23
C ILE A 377 4.03 -23.56 -11.94
N GLN A 378 3.04 -24.10 -11.22
CA GLN A 378 3.04 -25.49 -10.75
C GLN A 378 1.81 -26.28 -11.20
N HIS A 379 1.88 -27.60 -11.12
CA HIS A 379 0.82 -28.52 -11.53
C HIS A 379 0.41 -28.39 -13.02
N ASN A 380 1.39 -28.17 -13.91
CA ASN A 380 1.19 -28.17 -15.36
C ASN A 380 1.97 -29.31 -16.05
N PHE A 381 2.09 -29.25 -17.39
CA PHE A 381 2.80 -30.22 -18.24
C PHE A 381 4.16 -29.69 -18.75
N PHE A 382 4.76 -28.69 -18.10
CA PHE A 382 6.11 -28.25 -18.46
C PHE A 382 7.12 -29.38 -18.19
N ALA A 383 7.97 -29.69 -19.18
CA ALA A 383 8.85 -30.86 -19.11
C ALA A 383 10.25 -30.66 -19.72
N THR A 384 10.45 -29.58 -20.47
CA THR A 384 11.60 -29.41 -21.36
C THR A 384 12.67 -28.50 -20.76
N LYS A 385 12.47 -27.17 -20.80
CA LYS A 385 13.47 -26.18 -20.37
C LYS A 385 13.05 -25.49 -19.07
N ILE A 386 13.97 -25.46 -18.11
CA ILE A 386 13.87 -24.72 -16.84
C ILE A 386 14.72 -23.44 -16.96
N PRO A 387 14.25 -22.26 -16.51
CA PRO A 387 15.05 -21.05 -16.53
C PRO A 387 16.27 -21.19 -15.61
N SER A 388 17.39 -20.60 -16.01
CA SER A 388 18.67 -20.78 -15.32
C SER A 388 18.65 -20.36 -13.86
N CYS A 389 17.85 -19.36 -13.49
CA CYS A 389 17.64 -18.95 -12.10
C CYS A 389 17.14 -20.06 -11.17
N TYR A 390 16.20 -20.89 -11.64
CA TYR A 390 15.62 -21.99 -10.87
C TYR A 390 16.51 -23.24 -10.84
N LEU A 391 17.44 -23.37 -11.80
CA LEU A 391 18.51 -24.36 -11.75
C LEU A 391 19.64 -23.92 -10.79
N CYS A 392 19.80 -22.61 -10.62
CA CYS A 392 20.85 -21.96 -9.82
C CYS A 392 20.58 -21.87 -8.31
N THR A 393 19.59 -22.59 -7.80
CA THR A 393 19.18 -22.59 -6.39
C THR A 393 19.01 -24.03 -5.91
N LYS A 394 19.27 -24.30 -4.63
CA LYS A 394 18.86 -25.51 -3.92
C LYS A 394 17.62 -25.33 -3.07
N SER A 395 17.22 -24.10 -2.78
CA SER A 395 16.06 -23.82 -1.97
C SER A 395 14.83 -24.54 -2.53
N ASN A 396 14.28 -25.45 -1.73
CA ASN A 396 13.05 -26.14 -2.08
C ASN A 396 11.87 -25.16 -2.17
N ILE A 397 11.93 -24.01 -1.49
CA ILE A 397 10.92 -22.96 -1.57
C ILE A 397 10.95 -22.33 -2.96
N VAL A 398 12.12 -21.92 -3.43
CA VAL A 398 12.28 -21.33 -4.76
C VAL A 398 11.91 -22.34 -5.83
N ARG A 399 12.36 -23.59 -5.72
CA ARG A 399 12.02 -24.66 -6.68
C ARG A 399 10.54 -25.03 -6.64
N GLY A 400 9.92 -24.96 -5.46
CA GLY A 400 8.50 -25.20 -5.25
C GLY A 400 7.61 -24.27 -6.06
N SER A 401 8.07 -23.06 -6.37
CA SER A 401 7.32 -22.14 -7.26
C SER A 401 7.05 -22.71 -8.66
N ILE A 402 7.87 -23.65 -9.14
CA ILE A 402 7.70 -24.27 -10.47
C ILE A 402 7.53 -25.79 -10.39
N LEU A 403 7.31 -26.35 -9.20
CA LEU A 403 7.13 -27.78 -8.98
C LEU A 403 5.84 -28.01 -8.17
N PRO A 404 5.03 -29.04 -8.49
CA PRO A 404 5.36 -30.12 -9.41
C PRO A 404 5.09 -29.78 -10.88
N ASN A 405 6.04 -30.12 -11.74
CA ASN A 405 5.89 -30.19 -13.18
C ASN A 405 6.65 -31.45 -13.66
N SER A 406 6.56 -31.79 -14.95
CA SER A 406 7.13 -33.02 -15.51
C SER A 406 8.60 -32.87 -15.95
N PHE A 407 9.35 -31.95 -15.34
CA PHE A 407 10.75 -31.72 -15.68
C PHE A 407 11.59 -32.98 -15.45
N THR A 408 12.31 -33.40 -16.49
CA THR A 408 13.13 -34.63 -16.46
C THR A 408 14.55 -34.41 -15.94
N ASN A 409 15.01 -33.15 -15.85
CA ASN A 409 16.36 -32.82 -15.40
C ASN A 409 16.34 -31.58 -14.49
N PHE A 410 16.11 -31.79 -13.19
CA PHE A 410 16.25 -30.77 -12.15
C PHE A 410 17.57 -30.97 -11.37
N GLU A 411 18.66 -31.29 -12.07
CA GLU A 411 19.97 -31.29 -11.44
C GLU A 411 20.43 -29.85 -11.23
N SER A 412 20.78 -29.49 -9.98
CA SER A 412 21.31 -28.16 -9.65
C SER A 412 22.55 -27.89 -10.49
N SER A 413 22.45 -26.94 -11.41
CA SER A 413 23.56 -26.47 -12.22
C SER A 413 23.33 -25.01 -12.55
N CYS A 414 24.41 -24.21 -12.58
CA CYS A 414 24.32 -22.80 -12.98
C CYS A 414 24.91 -22.61 -14.38
N PRO A 415 24.15 -22.87 -15.45
CA PRO A 415 24.62 -22.59 -16.78
C PRO A 415 24.90 -21.09 -16.92
N ASN A 416 26.03 -20.73 -17.53
CA ASN A 416 26.39 -19.33 -17.82
C ASN A 416 26.51 -18.42 -16.58
N PHE A 417 26.90 -18.97 -15.42
CA PHE A 417 27.27 -18.16 -14.26
C PHE A 417 28.46 -17.25 -14.56
N SER A 418 28.26 -15.95 -14.38
CA SER A 418 29.32 -14.95 -14.50
C SER A 418 29.12 -13.83 -13.49
N ILE A 419 30.24 -13.28 -13.06
CA ILE A 419 30.29 -12.09 -12.22
C ILE A 419 31.07 -11.06 -13.05
N ASP A 420 30.55 -9.85 -13.12
CA ASP A 420 31.29 -8.74 -13.72
C ASP A 420 32.54 -8.41 -12.88
N PRO A 421 33.57 -7.76 -13.45
CA PRO A 421 34.77 -7.42 -12.70
C PRO A 421 34.45 -6.61 -11.44
N VAL A 422 34.77 -7.17 -10.27
CA VAL A 422 34.64 -6.49 -8.97
C VAL A 422 36.00 -5.88 -8.60
N PRO A 423 36.05 -4.63 -8.11
CA PRO A 423 37.28 -4.06 -7.56
C PRO A 423 37.91 -4.96 -6.50
N GLN A 424 39.22 -5.14 -6.56
CA GLN A 424 39.95 -5.94 -5.56
C GLN A 424 40.13 -5.21 -4.23
N TYR A 425 39.91 -3.90 -4.20
CA TYR A 425 40.12 -3.06 -3.04
C TYR A 425 39.01 -2.03 -2.89
N PHE A 426 38.45 -1.96 -1.69
CA PHE A 426 37.47 -0.97 -1.29
C PHE A 426 37.97 -0.14 -0.10
N LEU A 427 37.52 1.11 -0.04
CA LEU A 427 37.75 1.97 1.11
C LEU A 427 36.39 2.23 1.76
N ALA A 428 36.17 1.60 2.92
CA ALA A 428 34.89 1.66 3.64
C ALA A 428 34.87 2.85 4.60
N ASP A 429 33.74 3.54 4.70
CA ASP A 429 33.53 4.44 5.83
C ASP A 429 33.49 3.61 7.11
N THR A 430 33.93 4.21 8.21
CA THR A 430 33.71 3.70 9.56
C THR A 430 32.24 3.45 9.91
N SER A 431 31.28 4.06 9.21
CA SER A 431 29.85 3.75 9.29
C SER A 431 29.40 2.58 8.40
N GLY A 432 30.30 1.97 7.61
CA GLY A 432 30.01 0.88 6.68
C GLY A 432 30.14 1.25 5.20
N LEU A 433 29.95 0.28 4.31
CA LEU A 433 29.99 0.47 2.85
C LEU A 433 29.11 -0.54 2.12
N ASP A 434 28.26 -0.05 1.20
CA ASP A 434 27.51 -0.88 0.28
C ASP A 434 28.35 -1.21 -0.98
N ILE A 435 28.61 -2.49 -1.19
CA ILE A 435 29.28 -3.04 -2.38
C ILE A 435 28.23 -3.65 -3.29
N THR A 436 28.14 -3.13 -4.51
CA THR A 436 27.29 -3.68 -5.55
C THR A 436 28.06 -4.68 -6.41
N ILE A 437 27.50 -5.88 -6.57
CA ILE A 437 28.01 -6.92 -7.46
C ILE A 437 26.99 -7.16 -8.55
N THR A 438 27.43 -7.10 -9.80
CA THR A 438 26.63 -7.42 -10.98
C THR A 438 27.14 -8.67 -11.67
N GLY A 439 26.26 -9.36 -12.39
CA GLY A 439 26.60 -10.56 -13.11
C GLY A 439 25.40 -11.20 -13.78
N ASN A 440 25.52 -12.48 -14.07
CA ASN A 440 24.48 -13.30 -14.67
C ASN A 440 24.33 -14.61 -13.88
N ASN A 441 23.07 -15.00 -13.66
CA ASN A 441 22.70 -16.23 -12.96
C ASN A 441 23.28 -16.32 -11.54
N LEU A 442 23.26 -15.22 -10.80
CA LEU A 442 23.85 -15.13 -9.46
C LEU A 442 23.13 -15.99 -8.38
N GLY A 443 21.94 -16.53 -8.68
CA GLY A 443 21.13 -17.36 -7.77
C GLY A 443 20.06 -16.56 -7.02
N PHE A 444 19.25 -17.28 -6.22
CA PHE A 444 18.23 -16.74 -5.30
C PHE A 444 18.55 -17.01 -3.82
N ASP A 445 19.51 -17.89 -3.53
CA ASP A 445 19.65 -18.46 -2.18
C ASP A 445 20.55 -17.60 -1.28
N GLU A 446 20.00 -17.22 -0.14
CA GLU A 446 20.65 -16.50 0.96
C GLU A 446 21.69 -17.37 1.69
N GLU A 447 21.34 -18.64 1.91
CA GLU A 447 22.16 -19.62 2.65
C GLU A 447 23.47 -19.99 1.92
N ASP A 448 23.54 -19.69 0.63
CA ASP A 448 24.64 -20.05 -0.26
C ASP A 448 25.77 -19.01 -0.29
N ILE A 449 25.57 -17.86 0.37
CA ILE A 449 26.56 -16.78 0.49
C ILE A 449 27.11 -16.77 1.92
N ALA A 450 28.25 -17.43 2.13
CA ALA A 450 29.00 -17.29 3.37
C ALA A 450 29.61 -15.89 3.45
N LEU A 451 29.35 -15.18 4.55
CA LEU A 451 29.72 -13.79 4.75
C LEU A 451 30.57 -13.62 6.00
N ASP A 452 31.87 -13.41 5.81
CA ASP A 452 32.76 -12.93 6.87
C ASP A 452 32.68 -11.38 6.92
N ASN A 453 32.27 -10.83 8.07
CA ASN A 453 32.23 -9.38 8.37
C ASN A 453 31.20 -8.52 7.60
N ILE A 454 30.26 -9.13 6.87
CA ILE A 454 29.18 -8.42 6.14
C ILE A 454 27.87 -8.54 6.95
N GLN A 455 27.07 -7.48 6.99
CA GLN A 455 25.87 -7.41 7.85
C GLN A 455 24.62 -7.92 7.15
N LEU A 456 24.47 -7.52 5.89
CA LEU A 456 23.25 -7.63 5.11
C LEU A 456 23.63 -7.82 3.65
N PHE A 457 22.83 -8.59 2.93
CA PHE A 457 22.81 -8.57 1.48
C PHE A 457 21.36 -8.40 1.02
N LYS A 458 21.18 -7.83 -0.17
CA LYS A 458 19.87 -7.77 -0.84
C LYS A 458 20.03 -7.95 -2.34
N TYR A 459 19.08 -8.66 -2.93
CA TYR A 459 18.91 -8.65 -4.38
C TYR A 459 18.27 -7.32 -4.79
N VAL A 460 18.94 -6.56 -5.66
CA VAL A 460 18.38 -5.32 -6.25
C VAL A 460 17.76 -5.61 -7.60
N ILE A 461 18.36 -6.54 -8.36
CA ILE A 461 17.76 -7.14 -9.54
C ILE A 461 17.98 -8.65 -9.38
N PRO A 462 16.92 -9.45 -9.23
CA PRO A 462 17.05 -10.90 -9.10
C PRO A 462 18.01 -11.48 -10.14
N HIS A 463 18.89 -12.39 -9.72
CA HIS A 463 19.92 -13.05 -10.55
C HIS A 463 21.00 -12.19 -11.21
N LYS A 464 20.89 -10.86 -11.16
CA LYS A 464 21.79 -9.97 -11.92
C LYS A 464 22.54 -8.96 -11.05
N LYS A 465 21.95 -8.52 -9.94
CA LYS A 465 22.52 -7.46 -9.10
C LYS A 465 22.25 -7.71 -7.64
N ILE A 466 23.33 -7.85 -6.87
CA ILE A 466 23.31 -8.03 -5.43
C ILE A 466 24.06 -6.86 -4.78
N VAL A 467 23.59 -6.42 -3.63
CA VAL A 467 24.29 -5.43 -2.79
C VAL A 467 24.66 -6.09 -1.47
N PHE A 468 25.90 -5.90 -1.03
CA PHE A 468 26.46 -6.36 0.24
C PHE A 468 26.86 -5.17 1.09
N SER A 469 26.58 -5.19 2.39
CA SER A 469 26.96 -4.10 3.29
C SER A 469 28.10 -4.51 4.22
N ILE A 470 29.27 -3.91 4.05
CA ILE A 470 30.35 -3.95 5.04
C ILE A 470 29.84 -3.27 6.32
N ARG A 471 30.04 -3.94 7.46
CA ARG A 471 29.63 -3.43 8.78
C ARG A 471 30.34 -2.11 9.12
N PRO A 472 29.77 -1.30 10.02
CA PRO A 472 30.55 -0.26 10.68
C PRO A 472 31.77 -0.88 11.40
N GLY A 473 32.88 -0.16 11.47
CA GLY A 473 34.12 -0.67 12.04
C GLY A 473 35.29 0.27 11.88
N VAL A 474 36.48 -0.14 12.35
CA VAL A 474 37.71 0.66 12.36
C VAL A 474 38.96 -0.18 12.09
N GLY A 475 40.08 0.48 11.74
CA GLY A 475 41.40 -0.15 11.60
C GLY A 475 41.92 -0.31 10.16
N SER A 476 43.24 -0.46 10.01
CA SER A 476 43.97 -0.43 8.72
C SER A 476 44.45 -1.80 8.22
N ILE A 477 44.00 -2.88 8.85
CA ILE A 477 44.37 -4.22 8.42
C ILE A 477 43.52 -4.52 7.21
N ASN A 478 44.16 -4.83 6.06
CA ASN A 478 43.50 -5.28 4.84
C ASN A 478 42.55 -6.41 5.18
N GLN A 479 41.30 -6.07 5.43
CA GLN A 479 40.30 -7.04 5.81
C GLN A 479 39.92 -7.76 4.54
N THR A 480 40.14 -9.07 4.54
CA THR A 480 39.72 -9.93 3.44
C THR A 480 38.26 -10.28 3.67
N SER A 481 37.41 -9.94 2.71
CA SER A 481 36.07 -10.51 2.63
C SER A 481 36.01 -11.43 1.43
N THR A 482 35.48 -12.63 1.68
CA THR A 482 35.23 -13.62 0.64
C THR A 482 33.74 -13.79 0.48
N ILE A 483 33.24 -13.60 -0.73
CA ILE A 483 31.87 -13.96 -1.11
C ILE A 483 31.96 -15.25 -1.89
N SER A 484 31.36 -16.31 -1.35
CA SER A 484 31.27 -17.60 -2.03
C SER A 484 29.91 -17.73 -2.70
N PHE A 485 29.88 -18.22 -3.93
CA PHE A 485 28.64 -18.60 -4.63
C PHE A 485 28.61 -20.12 -4.73
N TYR A 486 27.54 -20.75 -4.28
CA TYR A 486 27.50 -22.20 -4.13
C TYR A 486 27.70 -22.98 -5.45
N ASN A 487 27.17 -22.49 -6.58
CA ASN A 487 27.09 -23.26 -7.83
C ASN A 487 28.25 -23.02 -8.82
N GLY A 488 29.34 -22.41 -8.37
CA GLY A 488 30.62 -22.40 -9.09
C GLY A 488 31.78 -22.27 -8.09
N PRO A 489 32.98 -22.80 -8.36
CA PRO A 489 34.16 -22.58 -7.52
C PRO A 489 34.70 -21.14 -7.60
N LYS A 490 33.81 -20.15 -7.79
CA LYS A 490 34.15 -18.74 -7.93
C LYS A 490 33.80 -18.03 -6.64
N THR A 491 34.79 -17.93 -5.79
CA THR A 491 34.80 -16.96 -4.71
C THR A 491 35.19 -15.61 -5.29
N ILE A 492 34.55 -14.55 -4.82
CA ILE A 492 35.06 -13.18 -4.97
C ILE A 492 35.77 -12.86 -3.68
N GLU A 493 37.08 -12.65 -3.78
CA GLU A 493 37.86 -12.11 -2.69
C GLU A 493 38.14 -10.65 -2.98
N PHE A 494 37.82 -9.78 -2.03
CA PHE A 494 38.24 -8.39 -2.08
C PHE A 494 38.79 -7.97 -0.73
N LEU A 495 39.69 -7.01 -0.78
CA LEU A 495 40.25 -6.35 0.38
C LEU A 495 39.48 -5.09 0.65
N TYR A 496 39.33 -4.74 1.92
CA TYR A 496 38.90 -3.41 2.28
C TYR A 496 39.64 -2.89 3.50
N ASN A 497 39.75 -1.57 3.56
CA ASN A 497 40.22 -0.86 4.75
C ASN A 497 39.19 0.20 5.13
N TYR A 498 39.10 0.49 6.42
CA TYR A 498 38.37 1.66 6.87
C TYR A 498 39.16 2.93 6.56
N ILE A 499 38.45 3.99 6.20
CA ILE A 499 39.03 5.32 5.99
C ILE A 499 39.84 5.72 7.22
N LYS A 500 41.06 6.22 6.99
CA LYS A 500 41.93 6.77 8.02
C LYS A 500 41.25 7.99 8.68
N PRO A 501 41.29 8.14 10.01
CA PRO A 501 40.67 9.28 10.65
C PRO A 501 41.29 10.60 10.16
N THR A 502 40.44 11.58 9.93
CA THR A 502 40.83 12.95 9.58
C THR A 502 40.11 13.93 10.49
N ILE A 503 40.79 15.03 10.82
CA ILE A 503 40.24 16.14 11.59
C ILE A 503 40.30 17.35 10.67
N GLU A 504 39.16 17.95 10.40
CA GLU A 504 39.03 19.04 9.44
C GLU A 504 38.81 20.40 10.12
N GLY A 505 38.17 20.40 11.28
CA GLY A 505 37.92 21.59 12.07
C GLY A 505 37.33 21.28 13.43
N TYR A 506 36.91 22.31 14.15
CA TYR A 506 36.29 22.17 15.47
C TYR A 506 35.29 23.29 15.75
N PHE A 507 34.42 23.10 16.73
CA PHE A 507 33.56 24.16 17.29
C PHE A 507 33.42 23.96 18.80
N THR A 508 33.14 25.03 19.52
CA THR A 508 33.01 25.00 20.99
C THR A 508 31.53 24.97 21.36
N ASP A 509 31.10 24.02 22.18
CA ASP A 509 29.75 24.02 22.73
C ASP A 509 29.65 25.12 23.79
N LEU A 510 28.78 26.11 23.55
CA LEU A 510 28.65 27.30 24.41
C LEU A 510 28.00 26.98 25.76
N ASP A 511 27.26 25.86 25.87
CA ASP A 511 26.52 25.53 27.09
C ASP A 511 27.43 24.85 28.14
N ASN A 512 28.40 24.06 27.70
CA ASN A 512 29.28 23.27 28.57
C ASN A 512 30.80 23.52 28.35
N GLY A 513 31.18 24.30 27.33
CA GLY A 513 32.57 24.59 27.00
C GLY A 513 33.33 23.45 26.31
N ALA A 514 32.67 22.35 25.95
CA ALA A 514 33.29 21.21 25.30
C ALA A 514 33.74 21.56 23.88
N ILE A 515 34.88 21.02 23.46
CA ILE A 515 35.41 21.23 22.11
C ILE A 515 35.03 20.03 21.25
N ASN A 516 34.29 20.29 20.18
CA ASN A 516 33.80 19.29 19.24
C ASN A 516 34.62 19.33 17.95
N PHE A 517 35.35 18.25 17.64
CA PHE A 517 36.18 18.16 16.45
C PHE A 517 35.45 17.43 15.33
N VAL A 518 35.36 18.08 14.17
CA VAL A 518 34.66 17.58 12.98
C VAL A 518 35.64 16.91 12.03
N GLY A 519 35.21 15.81 11.43
CA GLY A 519 36.02 15.08 10.48
C GLY A 519 35.39 13.76 10.03
N SER A 520 36.22 12.76 9.73
CA SER A 520 35.75 11.46 9.25
C SER A 520 36.66 10.34 9.77
N GLY A 521 36.20 9.08 9.64
CA GLY A 521 36.97 7.90 10.04
C GLY A 521 37.05 7.69 11.56
N PHE A 522 36.07 8.19 12.33
CA PHE A 522 36.00 8.02 13.77
C PHE A 522 35.29 6.70 14.18
N ASP A 523 35.48 6.25 15.43
CA ASP A 523 34.80 5.04 15.94
C ASP A 523 33.43 5.36 16.54
N TYR A 524 32.37 5.15 15.76
CA TYR A 524 30.99 5.42 16.18
C TYR A 524 30.35 4.28 16.98
N GLU A 525 30.88 3.05 16.90
CA GLU A 525 30.27 1.87 17.53
C GLU A 525 30.90 1.55 18.88
N ASN A 526 32.22 1.39 18.92
CA ASN A 526 32.91 0.92 20.12
C ASN A 526 33.39 2.09 20.99
N LYS A 527 33.24 3.32 20.49
CA LYS A 527 33.62 4.59 21.14
C LYS A 527 35.10 4.66 21.50
N LYS A 528 35.98 3.86 20.87
CA LYS A 528 37.42 3.81 21.18
C LYS A 528 38.20 4.78 20.30
N THR A 529 37.98 6.06 20.51
CA THR A 529 38.73 7.12 19.85
C THR A 529 39.72 7.71 20.85
N PHE A 530 41.02 7.57 20.57
CA PHE A 530 42.07 8.18 21.40
C PHE A 530 42.48 9.51 20.80
N VAL A 531 42.45 10.57 21.59
CA VAL A 531 42.83 11.92 21.17
C VAL A 531 44.11 12.32 21.87
N PHE A 532 45.05 12.86 21.10
CA PHE A 532 46.32 13.40 21.56
C PHE A 532 46.30 14.91 21.36
N VAL A 533 46.35 15.66 22.47
CA VAL A 533 46.45 17.13 22.44
C VAL A 533 47.87 17.53 22.81
N ASN A 534 48.52 18.33 21.96
CA ASN A 534 49.88 18.84 22.14
C ASN A 534 50.95 17.78 22.47
N ASP A 535 50.80 16.54 22.00
CA ASP A 535 51.73 15.41 22.21
C ASP A 535 51.83 14.81 23.63
N PHE A 536 51.04 15.29 24.61
CA PHE A 536 51.22 14.87 26.03
C PHE A 536 50.03 14.15 26.66
N GLU A 537 48.80 14.34 26.17
CA GLU A 537 47.60 13.80 26.85
C GLU A 537 46.76 12.92 25.95
N GLU A 538 46.64 11.64 26.33
CA GLU A 538 45.76 10.65 25.71
C GLU A 538 44.39 10.70 26.40
N LEU A 539 43.39 11.19 25.67
CA LEU A 539 41.99 11.24 26.10
C LEU A 539 41.18 10.16 25.39
N TYR A 540 40.24 9.57 26.12
CA TYR A 540 39.25 8.67 25.56
C TYR A 540 37.97 9.43 25.25
N VAL A 541 37.62 9.52 23.97
CA VAL A 541 36.44 10.29 23.53
C VAL A 541 35.45 9.41 22.79
N SER A 542 34.17 9.78 22.89
CA SER A 542 33.13 9.20 22.04
C SER A 542 32.97 10.02 20.78
N ALA A 543 32.89 9.35 19.63
CA ALA A 543 32.48 9.96 18.38
C ALA A 543 30.98 9.79 18.16
N PHE A 544 30.40 10.72 17.42
CA PHE A 544 28.98 10.81 17.11
C PHE A 544 28.79 10.91 15.60
N HIS A 545 27.85 10.13 15.08
CA HIS A 545 27.42 10.16 13.69
C HIS A 545 26.03 10.81 13.61
N SER A 546 25.95 12.00 13.01
CA SER A 546 24.71 12.78 12.88
C SER A 546 24.69 13.50 11.52
N GLU A 547 24.06 14.69 11.43
CA GLU A 547 24.24 15.57 10.25
C GLU A 547 25.72 15.93 10.03
N ILE A 548 26.51 15.95 11.10
CA ILE A 548 27.96 16.09 11.08
C ILE A 548 28.61 14.97 11.90
N ASN A 549 29.81 14.59 11.49
CA ASN A 549 30.64 13.59 12.17
C ASN A 549 31.61 14.31 13.09
N TYR A 550 31.53 14.06 14.40
CA TYR A 550 32.40 14.72 15.35
C TYR A 550 32.71 13.86 16.58
N PHE A 551 33.76 14.20 17.30
CA PHE A 551 33.98 13.75 18.68
C PHE A 551 34.12 14.96 19.60
N SER A 552 33.86 14.76 20.88
CA SER A 552 33.86 15.84 21.87
C SER A 552 34.79 15.52 23.04
N PHE A 553 35.49 16.52 23.58
CA PHE A 553 36.11 16.44 24.89
C PHE A 553 36.01 17.76 25.65
N ASP A 554 35.98 17.69 26.98
CA ASP A 554 35.99 18.86 27.85
C ASP A 554 37.45 19.35 28.02
N PRO A 555 37.78 20.59 27.64
CA PRO A 555 39.14 21.12 27.81
C PRO A 555 39.61 21.15 29.27
N ASN A 556 38.70 21.08 30.25
CA ASN A 556 39.05 20.97 31.67
C ASN A 556 39.54 19.56 32.07
N GLU A 557 39.37 18.54 31.22
CA GLU A 557 39.92 17.20 31.44
C GLU A 557 41.43 17.13 31.13
N LEU A 558 41.98 18.15 30.50
CA LEU A 558 43.41 18.31 30.26
C LEU A 558 44.12 18.60 31.60
N LYS A 559 45.05 17.73 32.03
CA LYS A 559 45.74 17.79 33.32
C LYS A 559 46.95 18.72 33.30
N GLU A 560 47.64 18.81 32.17
CA GLU A 560 48.93 19.51 32.04
C GLU A 560 48.85 20.78 31.19
N THR A 561 47.79 20.94 30.40
CA THR A 561 47.66 22.06 29.44
C THR A 561 46.29 22.73 29.51
N THR A 562 46.27 24.02 29.82
CA THR A 562 45.06 24.86 29.64
C THR A 562 45.13 25.54 28.27
N LEU A 563 44.14 25.32 27.42
CA LEU A 563 44.04 26.03 26.14
C LEU A 563 43.66 27.50 26.37
N THR A 564 44.50 28.44 25.92
CA THR A 564 44.21 29.87 26.01
C THR A 564 43.76 30.45 24.66
N VAL A 565 42.80 31.38 24.67
CA VAL A 565 42.25 31.96 23.43
C VAL A 565 43.36 32.62 22.61
N GLY A 566 43.44 32.27 21.33
CA GLY A 566 44.50 32.70 20.41
C GLY A 566 45.76 31.83 20.41
N GLU A 567 45.84 30.83 21.29
CA GLU A 567 46.96 29.88 21.33
C GLU A 567 46.78 28.78 20.28
N SER A 568 47.88 28.42 19.60
CA SER A 568 47.89 27.27 18.71
C SER A 568 48.04 25.97 19.48
N PHE A 569 47.25 24.96 19.11
CA PHE A 569 47.35 23.62 19.67
C PHE A 569 47.29 22.57 18.57
N ASN A 570 47.95 21.44 18.83
CA ASN A 570 48.00 20.28 17.95
C ASN A 570 47.02 19.23 18.43
N ILE A 571 46.29 18.63 17.48
CA ILE A 571 45.43 17.49 17.75
C ILE A 571 45.73 16.36 16.77
N GLN A 572 45.77 15.14 17.30
CA GLN A 572 45.84 13.92 16.54
C GLN A 572 44.86 12.93 17.13
N VAL A 573 44.26 12.08 16.30
CA VAL A 573 43.34 11.04 16.75
C VAL A 573 43.81 9.67 16.29
N ASP A 574 43.72 8.66 17.15
CA ASP A 574 44.02 7.26 16.88
C ASP A 574 42.75 6.42 17.01
N VAL A 575 42.38 5.78 15.91
CA VAL A 575 41.14 5.01 15.77
C VAL A 575 41.48 3.63 15.18
N GLY A 576 41.30 2.58 15.98
CA GLY A 576 41.59 1.21 15.53
C GLY A 576 43.05 0.98 15.11
N GLY A 577 44.00 1.73 15.66
CA GLY A 577 45.42 1.70 15.27
C GLY A 577 45.78 2.56 14.07
N GLN A 578 44.82 3.34 13.54
CA GLN A 578 45.06 4.36 12.51
C GLN A 578 45.19 5.73 13.15
N ARG A 579 46.35 6.37 13.02
CA ARG A 579 46.55 7.75 13.49
C ARG A 579 46.32 8.77 12.40
N SER A 580 45.46 9.76 12.64
CA SER A 580 45.28 10.92 11.77
C SER A 580 46.61 11.67 11.56
N ASN A 581 46.63 12.56 10.58
CA ASN A 581 47.68 13.58 10.55
C ASN A 581 47.51 14.50 11.77
N ILE A 582 48.60 15.13 12.23
CA ILE A 582 48.53 16.18 13.24
C ILE A 582 47.86 17.40 12.58
N ALA A 583 46.74 17.83 13.15
CA ALA A 583 46.06 19.07 12.78
C ALA A 583 46.43 20.15 13.80
N THR A 584 46.81 21.33 13.32
CA THR A 584 47.11 22.49 14.17
C THR A 584 45.99 23.50 14.02
N PHE A 585 45.42 23.93 15.13
CA PHE A 585 44.35 24.91 15.18
C PHE A 585 44.72 26.05 16.12
N VAL A 586 44.03 27.19 16.00
CA VAL A 586 44.11 28.30 16.95
C VAL A 586 42.85 28.23 17.82
N TYR A 587 43.01 28.16 19.14
CA TYR A 587 41.88 28.02 20.07
C TYR A 587 41.05 29.31 20.16
N SER A 588 39.74 29.16 20.12
CA SER A 588 38.75 30.22 20.27
C SER A 588 37.58 29.68 21.11
N ASP A 589 37.16 30.47 22.09
CA ASP A 589 35.99 30.20 22.93
C ASP A 589 34.68 30.68 22.30
N GLU A 590 34.77 31.35 21.14
CA GLU A 590 33.62 31.83 20.41
C GLU A 590 33.51 31.18 19.01
N ASN A 591 32.30 30.80 18.59
CA ASN A 591 32.03 30.12 17.31
C ASN A 591 31.88 31.06 16.09
N ILE A 592 31.89 30.47 14.90
CA ILE A 592 31.40 31.07 13.66
C ILE A 592 29.87 30.95 13.63
N GLU A 593 29.19 32.01 13.22
CA GLU A 593 27.73 31.98 13.02
C GLU A 593 27.39 32.30 11.57
N ILE A 594 26.50 31.53 10.95
CA ILE A 594 25.93 31.82 9.63
C ILE A 594 24.45 32.15 9.84
N HIS A 595 24.05 33.40 9.59
CA HIS A 595 22.68 33.83 9.86
C HIS A 595 21.68 33.39 8.79
N ASN A 596 22.16 32.93 7.64
CA ASN A 596 21.33 32.44 6.55
C ASN A 596 20.98 30.96 6.78
N SER A 597 19.69 30.65 6.88
CA SER A 597 19.19 29.27 7.02
C SER A 597 19.36 28.42 5.76
N THR A 598 19.37 29.03 4.58
CA THR A 598 19.64 28.36 3.30
C THR A 598 20.28 29.31 2.30
N ILE A 599 21.40 28.90 1.71
CA ILE A 599 22.15 29.66 0.72
C ILE A 599 21.71 29.29 -0.69
N LYS A 600 21.30 30.27 -1.50
CA LYS A 600 20.90 30.01 -2.90
C LYS A 600 22.09 30.11 -3.83
N ILE A 601 22.31 29.06 -4.63
CA ILE A 601 23.44 28.93 -5.55
C ILE A 601 22.90 28.59 -6.95
N VAL A 602 23.52 29.13 -7.99
CA VAL A 602 23.24 28.76 -9.39
C VAL A 602 24.40 27.92 -9.92
N ASN A 603 24.09 26.75 -10.49
CA ASN A 603 25.09 25.77 -10.92
C ASN A 603 25.90 26.18 -12.17
N THR A 604 25.56 27.31 -12.81
CA THR A 604 26.31 27.88 -13.94
C THR A 604 27.56 28.66 -13.53
N GLY A 605 27.80 28.77 -12.22
CA GLY A 605 28.86 29.56 -11.62
C GLY A 605 28.28 30.85 -11.05
N SER A 606 28.30 31.02 -9.74
CA SER A 606 27.68 32.16 -9.06
C SER A 606 28.57 32.74 -7.97
N THR A 607 28.55 34.07 -7.86
CA THR A 607 29.12 34.78 -6.71
C THR A 607 28.04 34.93 -5.65
N VAL A 608 28.32 34.47 -4.44
CA VAL A 608 27.37 34.38 -3.35
C VAL A 608 27.94 35.09 -2.14
N THR A 609 27.12 35.93 -1.48
CA THR A 609 27.47 36.60 -0.23
C THR A 609 26.60 36.06 0.90
N ILE A 610 27.23 35.65 1.99
CA ILE A 610 26.60 35.19 3.22
C ILE A 610 26.91 36.15 4.36
N VAL A 611 25.98 36.29 5.30
CA VAL A 611 26.08 37.19 6.46
C VAL A 611 26.19 36.34 7.73
N GLY A 612 27.02 36.77 8.66
CA GLY A 612 27.32 35.98 9.85
C GLY A 612 28.32 36.63 10.77
N VAL A 613 29.04 35.83 11.55
CA VAL A 613 30.13 36.25 12.44
C VAL A 613 31.38 35.43 12.08
N PHE A 614 32.33 36.03 11.36
CA PHE A 614 33.44 35.30 10.71
C PHE A 614 34.85 35.61 11.26
N LYS A 615 35.01 36.69 12.05
CA LYS A 615 36.21 37.01 12.87
C LYS A 615 37.57 37.01 12.17
N THR A 616 37.60 37.02 10.85
CA THR A 616 38.81 37.23 10.06
C THR A 616 38.54 38.22 8.93
N GLU A 617 39.59 38.93 8.52
CA GLU A 617 39.62 39.70 7.27
C GLU A 617 40.55 39.03 6.24
N GLN A 618 41.20 37.93 6.61
CA GLN A 618 42.17 37.23 5.76
C GLN A 618 41.48 36.08 5.02
N ILE A 619 41.39 36.21 3.69
CA ILE A 619 40.80 35.18 2.82
C ILE A 619 41.55 33.85 2.93
N SER A 620 42.87 33.89 3.18
CA SER A 620 43.72 32.70 3.33
C SER A 620 43.29 31.78 4.47
N ASP A 621 42.54 32.30 5.43
CA ASP A 621 42.13 31.57 6.62
C ASP A 621 40.84 30.78 6.41
N VAL A 622 40.18 31.00 5.26
CA VAL A 622 38.82 30.53 4.99
C VAL A 622 38.83 29.40 3.97
N LYS A 623 38.25 28.26 4.34
CA LYS A 623 37.92 27.16 3.43
C LYS A 623 36.41 26.97 3.42
N LEU A 624 35.81 26.95 2.23
CA LEU A 624 34.36 26.77 2.06
C LEU A 624 34.09 25.67 1.04
N VAL A 625 33.25 24.70 1.40
CA VAL A 625 32.88 23.58 0.55
C VAL A 625 31.35 23.49 0.49
N VAL A 626 30.78 23.18 -0.68
CA VAL A 626 29.35 22.88 -0.82
C VAL A 626 29.21 21.47 -1.38
N GLY A 627 28.65 20.56 -0.58
CA GLY A 627 28.75 19.12 -0.81
C GLY A 627 30.21 18.69 -0.82
N ASN A 628 30.71 18.30 -1.99
CA ASN A 628 32.12 17.94 -2.20
C ASN A 628 32.89 18.95 -3.09
N ILE A 629 32.32 20.14 -3.31
CA ILE A 629 32.84 21.14 -4.24
C ILE A 629 33.51 22.28 -3.46
N LEU A 630 34.83 22.41 -3.61
CA LEU A 630 35.60 23.51 -3.04
C LEU A 630 35.25 24.84 -3.72
N CYS A 631 34.87 25.83 -2.93
CA CYS A 631 34.53 27.18 -3.39
C CYS A 631 35.72 28.13 -3.26
N THR A 632 35.76 29.17 -4.10
CA THR A 632 36.80 30.21 -4.02
C THR A 632 36.30 31.42 -3.25
N VAL A 633 36.86 31.71 -2.08
CA VAL A 633 36.50 32.91 -1.30
C VAL A 633 37.14 34.13 -1.93
N SER A 634 36.34 35.18 -2.14
CA SER A 634 36.74 36.42 -2.84
C SER A 634 36.82 37.63 -1.91
N LYS A 635 36.07 37.61 -0.80
CA LYS A 635 36.08 38.66 0.23
C LYS A 635 35.60 38.08 1.56
N VAL A 636 36.21 38.48 2.65
CA VAL A 636 35.74 38.20 4.02
C VAL A 636 35.89 39.46 4.87
N SER A 637 34.91 39.72 5.72
CA SER A 637 34.90 40.72 6.79
C SER A 637 34.36 40.07 8.05
N PRO A 638 34.43 40.73 9.23
CA PRO A 638 33.90 40.17 10.46
C PRO A 638 32.42 39.76 10.39
N ASP A 639 31.65 40.37 9.49
CA ASP A 639 30.19 40.24 9.35
C ASP A 639 29.71 39.65 8.01
N SER A 640 30.58 39.51 7.01
CA SER A 640 30.19 39.03 5.68
C SER A 640 31.28 38.19 5.00
N LEU A 641 30.87 37.19 4.21
CA LEU A 641 31.77 36.35 3.42
C LEU A 641 31.20 36.23 2.00
N THR A 642 32.02 36.52 0.99
CA THR A 642 31.64 36.38 -0.42
C THR A 642 32.52 35.36 -1.11
N PHE A 643 31.91 34.35 -1.73
CA PHE A 643 32.61 33.27 -2.43
C PHE A 643 32.03 33.03 -3.83
N ASN A 644 32.81 32.34 -4.66
CA ASN A 644 32.41 31.90 -5.98
C ASN A 644 32.23 30.37 -5.97
N PHE A 645 31.02 29.92 -6.30
CA PHE A 645 30.73 28.52 -6.57
C PHE A 645 31.07 28.20 -8.03
N PRO A 646 31.87 27.16 -8.32
CA PRO A 646 32.26 26.83 -9.68
C PRO A 646 31.09 26.25 -10.49
N LYS A 647 31.17 26.35 -11.81
CA LYS A 647 30.19 25.74 -12.71
C LYS A 647 30.21 24.22 -12.59
N SER A 648 29.05 23.59 -12.39
CA SER A 648 28.88 22.14 -12.24
C SER A 648 27.61 21.67 -12.96
N VAL A 649 27.71 20.60 -13.74
CA VAL A 649 26.62 20.15 -14.65
C VAL A 649 25.62 19.23 -13.95
N ASP A 650 26.04 18.56 -12.88
CA ASP A 650 25.30 17.44 -12.26
C ASP A 650 24.87 17.70 -10.81
N THR A 651 24.90 18.96 -10.36
CA THR A 651 24.54 19.34 -8.99
C THR A 651 23.33 20.25 -8.98
N VAL A 652 22.16 19.67 -8.68
CA VAL A 652 20.88 20.36 -8.46
C VAL A 652 20.23 19.70 -7.25
N GLY A 653 19.75 20.51 -6.31
CA GLY A 653 19.17 20.03 -5.05
C GLY A 653 19.74 20.75 -3.83
N ILE A 654 19.49 20.18 -2.65
CA ILE A 654 19.94 20.70 -1.36
C ILE A 654 21.22 19.96 -0.97
N TYR A 655 22.27 20.72 -0.67
CA TYR A 655 23.58 20.23 -0.25
C TYR A 655 24.01 20.94 1.03
N ARG A 656 24.88 20.32 1.83
CA ARG A 656 25.49 20.98 2.98
C ARG A 656 26.58 21.95 2.52
N LEU A 657 26.63 23.14 3.12
CA LEU A 657 27.74 24.09 3.01
C LEU A 657 28.56 24.00 4.29
N ASP A 658 29.82 23.62 4.16
CA ASP A 658 30.80 23.51 5.23
C ASP A 658 31.79 24.69 5.18
N LEU A 659 31.90 25.44 6.27
CA LEU A 659 32.75 26.62 6.41
C LEU A 659 33.79 26.38 7.51
N TYR A 660 35.06 26.60 7.18
CA TYR A 660 36.17 26.52 8.10
C TYR A 660 36.93 27.86 8.13
N ILE A 661 37.13 28.45 9.30
CA ILE A 661 37.95 29.66 9.48
C ILE A 661 38.99 29.41 10.56
N GLN A 662 40.28 29.38 10.20
CA GLN A 662 41.38 29.05 11.11
C GLN A 662 41.16 27.73 11.90
N GLY A 663 40.39 26.81 11.34
CA GLY A 663 40.01 25.56 12.00
C GLY A 663 38.64 25.56 12.68
N LEU A 664 38.05 26.72 12.99
CA LEU A 664 36.67 26.78 13.48
C LEU A 664 35.70 26.35 12.39
N TYR A 665 34.70 25.55 12.74
CA TYR A 665 33.74 24.95 11.83
C TYR A 665 32.33 25.50 12.02
N ALA A 666 31.64 25.75 10.92
CA ALA A 666 30.19 25.98 10.88
C ALA A 666 29.60 25.39 9.60
N TYR A 667 28.31 25.08 9.63
CA TYR A 667 27.61 24.59 8.44
C TYR A 667 26.21 25.19 8.31
N THR A 668 25.68 25.13 7.09
CA THR A 668 24.29 25.45 6.75
C THR A 668 23.88 24.68 5.49
N ASN A 669 22.64 24.82 5.04
CA ASN A 669 22.18 24.24 3.78
C ASN A 669 22.40 25.20 2.61
N ALA A 670 22.69 24.63 1.44
CA ALA A 670 22.79 25.32 0.17
C ALA A 670 21.83 24.69 -0.86
N GLU A 671 20.95 25.49 -1.43
CA GLU A 671 20.04 25.10 -2.50
C GLU A 671 20.67 25.47 -3.84
N ILE A 672 21.08 24.45 -4.60
CA ILE A 672 21.65 24.63 -5.94
C ILE A 672 20.54 24.46 -6.98
N THR A 673 20.32 25.53 -7.75
CA THR A 673 19.33 25.57 -8.83
C THR A 673 20.02 25.61 -10.19
N GLN A 674 19.35 25.03 -11.19
CA GLN A 674 19.77 25.20 -12.58
C GLN A 674 19.33 26.57 -13.06
N GLU A 675 20.22 27.29 -13.74
CA GLU A 675 19.83 28.54 -14.40
C GLU A 675 18.77 28.21 -15.44
N ASN A 676 17.55 28.71 -15.25
CA ASN A 676 16.52 28.67 -16.27
C ASN A 676 17.00 29.53 -17.43
N VAL A 677 17.67 28.92 -18.41
CA VAL A 677 17.89 29.55 -19.70
C VAL A 677 16.49 29.71 -20.30
N GLU A 678 15.94 30.91 -20.13
CA GLU A 678 14.68 31.30 -20.76
C GLU A 678 14.82 30.92 -22.25
N PRO A 679 13.96 30.05 -22.80
CA PRO A 679 14.13 29.54 -24.16
C PRO A 679 14.14 30.74 -25.09
N THR A 680 15.32 31.00 -25.69
CA THR A 680 15.55 32.08 -26.66
C THR A 680 14.33 32.17 -27.57
N LYS A 681 13.54 33.24 -27.44
CA LYS A 681 12.30 33.43 -28.21
C LYS A 681 12.62 33.22 -29.69
N LYS A 682 12.14 32.09 -30.22
CA LYS A 682 12.08 31.83 -31.66
C LYS A 682 11.28 32.99 -32.28
N PRO A 683 11.70 33.58 -33.42
CA PRO A 683 11.00 34.72 -34.01
C PRO A 683 9.52 34.37 -34.21
N SER A 684 8.65 35.05 -33.50
CA SER A 684 7.21 34.86 -33.59
C SER A 684 6.71 35.44 -34.90
N THR A 685 6.27 34.57 -35.81
CA THR A 685 5.34 34.91 -36.89
C THR A 685 4.09 35.57 -36.29
N PRO A 686 3.60 36.68 -36.85
CA PRO A 686 2.45 37.39 -36.30
C PRO A 686 1.15 36.62 -36.59
N ARG A 687 0.39 36.30 -35.54
CA ARG A 687 -1.03 35.93 -35.64
C ARG A 687 -1.84 36.79 -34.67
N PRO A 688 -3.12 37.08 -35.00
CA PRO A 688 -3.82 38.26 -34.56
C PRO A 688 -4.48 38.08 -33.20
N ASN A 689 -4.61 39.22 -32.53
CA ASN A 689 -5.45 39.49 -31.39
C ASN A 689 -6.79 38.76 -31.47
N ASN A 690 -7.11 38.00 -30.42
CA ASN A 690 -8.46 37.94 -29.89
C ASN A 690 -8.40 38.20 -28.39
N SER A 691 -9.24 39.14 -28.00
CA SER A 691 -9.55 39.59 -26.66
C SER A 691 -10.43 38.60 -25.91
N ASP A 692 -10.55 38.87 -24.61
CA ASP A 692 -11.51 38.32 -23.63
C ASP A 692 -11.02 37.06 -22.91
N SER A 693 -11.12 36.95 -21.58
CA SER A 693 -11.51 37.86 -20.50
C SER A 693 -11.21 37.10 -19.21
N ASP A 694 -10.75 37.81 -18.17
CA ASP A 694 -10.58 37.32 -16.81
C ASP A 694 -11.82 36.59 -16.27
N SER A 695 -11.60 35.52 -15.48
CA SER A 695 -12.09 35.45 -14.09
C SER A 695 -11.70 34.14 -13.39
N ASP A 696 -11.02 34.31 -12.27
CA ASP A 696 -11.21 33.62 -10.98
C ASP A 696 -10.59 32.24 -10.71
N ASN A 697 -9.38 32.32 -10.16
CA ASN A 697 -8.97 31.80 -8.85
C ASN A 697 -10.05 31.06 -8.03
N ILE A 698 -9.83 29.76 -7.80
CA ILE A 698 -10.24 29.09 -6.56
C ILE A 698 -9.07 28.26 -6.04
N SER A 699 -8.46 28.73 -4.95
CA SER A 699 -7.56 27.95 -4.11
C SER A 699 -8.39 27.16 -3.08
N SER A 700 -8.25 25.84 -3.04
CA SER A 700 -8.77 25.03 -1.93
C SER A 700 -7.59 24.50 -1.11
N ALA A 701 -7.34 25.17 0.03
CA ALA A 701 -6.47 24.66 1.08
C ALA A 701 -7.20 23.54 1.84
N PHE A 702 -6.68 22.32 1.74
CA PHE A 702 -7.08 21.17 2.55
C PHE A 702 -6.58 21.38 3.98
N LYS A 703 -7.48 21.64 4.94
CA LYS A 703 -7.19 21.62 6.38
C LYS A 703 -7.83 20.38 6.99
N LEU A 704 -7.02 19.37 7.28
CA LEU A 704 -7.37 18.24 8.14
C LEU A 704 -7.31 18.69 9.60
N GLY A 705 -8.47 18.89 10.22
CA GLY A 705 -8.61 19.08 11.66
C GLY A 705 -8.81 17.73 12.34
N PHE A 706 -7.76 17.18 12.93
CA PHE A 706 -7.87 16.05 13.87
C PHE A 706 -8.45 16.56 15.20
N SER A 707 -9.59 16.01 15.62
CA SER A 707 -10.19 16.28 16.92
C SER A 707 -9.55 15.40 17.99
N ILE A 708 -8.87 16.02 18.95
CA ILE A 708 -8.19 15.41 20.11
C ILE A 708 -9.20 14.84 21.15
N TYR A 709 -10.51 14.92 20.90
CA TYR A 709 -11.53 14.44 21.84
C TYR A 709 -11.71 12.91 21.87
N SER A 710 -11.23 12.17 20.87
CA SER A 710 -11.45 10.72 20.79
C SER A 710 -10.44 9.87 21.57
N VAL A 711 -9.30 10.45 22.01
CA VAL A 711 -8.25 9.73 22.74
C VAL A 711 -8.47 9.76 24.26
N LEU A 712 -9.24 10.71 24.78
CA LEU A 712 -9.52 10.80 26.22
C LEU A 712 -10.63 9.85 26.71
N PHE A 713 -11.47 9.32 25.81
CA PHE A 713 -12.58 8.44 26.20
C PHE A 713 -12.15 6.98 26.41
N VAL A 714 -11.05 6.55 25.78
CA VAL A 714 -10.52 5.18 25.90
C VAL A 714 -9.70 4.97 27.17
N LEU A 715 -9.15 6.03 27.78
CA LEU A 715 -8.38 5.96 29.04
C LEU A 715 -9.22 5.97 30.32
N LEU A 716 -10.52 6.28 30.23
CA LEU A 716 -11.43 6.33 31.39
C LEU A 716 -12.20 5.01 31.61
N VAL A 717 -12.22 4.12 30.61
CA VAL A 717 -12.88 2.80 30.72
C VAL A 717 -11.92 1.72 31.28
N SER A 718 -10.61 1.98 31.33
CA SER A 718 -9.63 1.05 31.93
C SER A 718 -9.40 1.25 33.43
N LEU A 719 -10.21 2.06 34.11
CA LEU A 719 -10.05 2.41 35.54
C LEU A 719 -11.34 2.24 36.37
N PHE A 720 -12.32 1.49 35.85
CA PHE A 720 -13.49 1.02 36.61
C PHE A 720 -13.67 -0.49 36.51
#